data_AF-A0A497GKE8-F1
#
_entry.id   AF-A0A497GKE8-F1
#
_cell.length_a   1.000
_cell.length_b   1.000
_cell.length_c   1.000
_cell.angle_alpha   90.00
_cell.angle_beta   90.00
_cell.angle_gamma   90.00
#
_symmetry.space_group_name_H-M   'P 1'
#
loop_
_entity.id
_entity.type
_entity.pdbx_description
1 polymer ?
#
loop_
_entity_poly.entity_id
_entity_poly.type
_entity_poly.pdbx_seq_one_letter_code
_entity_poly.pdbx_strand_id
1 'polypeptide(L)'
;MALRFTPVTDTGVSSYEEERYYNYGRSTRIRVKGFQGFMLLKFDLSSIKGKKVKKAELHVCLAQGKLLDVGISTIPTDWYEGTGTGTPAKTGEPCFEYAAYMSKYWSFPGSDFYCAIFGHGNTLFTIVPKEKIREYHKGGNTWVAIPIPPKIVEALALKDQYGIVISDEKGQRWINIDIYTKEAGWNLAPYLLVWIEEPKGKTPPGEIKEFKASTDGLWNGQVKLSWIAPSPGDNEILGYEIWYSDRKFSEENFTSVGKMLPRYMIPRPGKPGERQELIISGLEPGKTYYFAIRAYDELGNYSKVVITSIKLPERRMPPELPRIDLKEPEKASAIPEYEEKVRVWVLNDIEKVSPITGARLESRKYAEGGDDEYKLGNMVWDAKNRTIMLKGSRNEVIAFQLMIERLIDKLTDVRISISDLVGPEGFTIKSKPYIEVFREWYVKKGDLWFPDPLIPLTDVGPFKSSFNIPAEDNDVPNQRVQGVWVDIYIPREARPGIYRGNLTITAKELEKPIVLNIRLEVLLLILPDTISFDIELNNYNSIASMHKIDRTREFNRYLDIELRYHQLAHKRRQTLNVLPYSQSGGIYYNYVPKVVIEDGKVKSIDWSSWDTEFGRYLDGSAFTREMGYYGPGEGVPVAHFYLPFHENWPMPIEKYYKLAGYFAGCSDNTEFMKRIIKFAEKAPQ
;
A
#
# COMPACT_ATOMS: atom_id res chain seq x y z
N MET A 1 -48.67 -15.26 -7.89
CA MET A 1 -48.48 -14.91 -9.32
C MET A 1 -47.18 -14.14 -9.45
N ALA A 2 -46.42 -14.31 -10.53
CA ALA A 2 -45.19 -13.54 -10.75
C ALA A 2 -45.52 -12.19 -11.41
N LEU A 3 -44.95 -11.11 -10.91
CA LEU A 3 -44.94 -9.80 -11.57
C LEU A 3 -43.74 -9.74 -12.53
N ARG A 4 -43.94 -9.26 -13.74
CA ARG A 4 -42.87 -9.12 -14.75
C ARG A 4 -42.55 -7.65 -14.98
N PHE A 5 -41.27 -7.31 -14.88
CA PHE A 5 -40.75 -5.98 -15.13
C PHE A 5 -39.75 -6.01 -16.29
N THR A 6 -39.89 -5.10 -17.24
CA THR A 6 -38.89 -4.85 -18.28
C THR A 6 -37.98 -3.70 -17.84
N PRO A 7 -36.70 -3.70 -18.23
CA PRO A 7 -35.81 -2.59 -17.96
C PRO A 7 -36.38 -1.29 -18.56
N VAL A 8 -36.38 -0.22 -17.77
CA VAL A 8 -36.66 1.13 -18.25
C VAL A 8 -35.41 1.75 -18.89
N THR A 9 -34.23 1.37 -18.40
CA THR A 9 -32.94 1.69 -18.99
C THR A 9 -32.00 0.49 -18.95
N ASP A 10 -31.22 0.29 -20.00
CA ASP A 10 -30.09 -0.63 -20.04
C ASP A 10 -28.91 -0.03 -20.80
N THR A 11 -27.69 -0.34 -20.37
CA THR A 11 -26.48 0.15 -21.03
C THR A 11 -25.31 -0.76 -20.68
N GLY A 12 -24.14 -0.47 -21.24
CA GLY A 12 -22.88 -1.08 -20.88
C GLY A 12 -21.84 -0.04 -20.51
N VAL A 13 -20.85 -0.47 -19.74
CA VAL A 13 -19.62 0.29 -19.48
C VAL A 13 -18.44 -0.65 -19.58
N SER A 14 -17.29 -0.11 -19.98
CA SER A 14 -16.07 -0.90 -20.24
C SER A 14 -14.86 -0.24 -19.60
N SER A 15 -14.08 -1.00 -18.82
CA SER A 15 -12.80 -0.53 -18.27
C SER A 15 -11.64 -0.67 -19.25
N TYR A 16 -11.88 -1.21 -20.44
CA TYR A 16 -10.88 -1.27 -21.51
C TYR A 16 -10.43 0.14 -21.87
N GLU A 17 -9.12 0.37 -21.96
CA GLU A 17 -8.49 1.70 -21.98
C GLU A 17 -9.13 2.66 -23.01
N GLU A 18 -9.42 2.16 -24.20
CA GLU A 18 -9.98 2.94 -25.32
C GLU A 18 -11.49 3.18 -25.19
N GLU A 19 -12.19 2.41 -24.34
CA GLU A 19 -13.64 2.40 -24.18
C GLU A 19 -14.11 2.99 -22.83
N ARG A 20 -13.19 3.42 -21.95
CA ARG A 20 -13.51 3.95 -20.60
C ARG A 20 -14.53 5.10 -20.63
N TYR A 21 -14.52 5.86 -21.72
CA TYR A 21 -15.41 7.00 -21.93
C TYR A 21 -16.60 6.68 -22.85
N TYR A 22 -16.85 5.41 -23.19
CA TYR A 22 -17.91 5.06 -24.14
C TYR A 22 -19.23 4.81 -23.44
N ASN A 23 -20.31 5.16 -24.15
CA ASN A 23 -21.69 4.85 -23.79
C ASN A 23 -22.27 3.83 -24.78
N TYR A 24 -23.10 2.92 -24.26
CA TYR A 24 -23.68 1.82 -25.03
C TYR A 24 -25.21 1.79 -24.97
N GLY A 25 -25.89 2.85 -24.54
CA GLY A 25 -27.32 2.87 -24.21
C GLY A 25 -28.28 2.58 -25.37
N ARG A 26 -27.82 2.63 -26.63
CA ARG A 26 -28.59 2.26 -27.83
C ARG A 26 -28.08 1.00 -28.53
N SER A 27 -27.12 0.31 -27.93
CA SER A 27 -26.58 -0.93 -28.48
C SER A 27 -27.61 -2.04 -28.37
N THR A 28 -27.77 -2.86 -29.41
CA THR A 28 -28.65 -4.05 -29.38
C THR A 28 -28.10 -5.18 -28.52
N ARG A 29 -26.80 -5.13 -28.19
CA ARG A 29 -26.11 -6.09 -27.33
C ARG A 29 -25.09 -5.37 -26.46
N ILE A 30 -24.91 -5.86 -25.24
CA ILE A 30 -23.85 -5.43 -24.31
C ILE A 30 -22.93 -6.60 -24.04
N ARG A 31 -21.63 -6.31 -24.04
CA ARG A 31 -20.61 -7.29 -23.69
C ARG A 31 -20.38 -7.32 -22.20
N VAL A 32 -20.40 -8.52 -21.64
CA VAL A 32 -19.90 -8.84 -20.31
C VAL A 32 -18.61 -9.65 -20.48
N LYS A 33 -17.52 -9.22 -19.84
CA LYS A 33 -16.21 -9.87 -19.96
C LYS A 33 -15.33 -9.58 -18.76
N GLY A 34 -15.20 -10.55 -17.85
CA GLY A 34 -14.37 -10.42 -16.64
C GLY A 34 -14.56 -9.09 -15.92
N PHE A 35 -13.43 -8.43 -15.63
CA PHE A 35 -13.44 -7.07 -15.09
C PHE A 35 -13.60 -5.98 -16.17
N GLN A 36 -13.56 -6.32 -17.47
CA GLN A 36 -13.55 -5.34 -18.55
C GLN A 36 -14.94 -4.81 -18.87
N GLY A 37 -15.91 -5.68 -19.18
CA GLY A 37 -17.23 -5.27 -19.66
C GLY A 37 -18.35 -5.61 -18.69
N PHE A 38 -19.28 -4.67 -18.47
CA PHE A 38 -20.42 -4.81 -17.57
C PHE A 38 -21.72 -4.43 -18.26
N MET A 39 -22.80 -5.17 -17.96
CA MET A 39 -24.16 -4.78 -18.36
C MET A 39 -24.90 -4.18 -17.17
N LEU A 40 -25.51 -3.01 -17.38
CA LEU A 40 -26.28 -2.27 -16.38
C LEU A 40 -27.76 -2.32 -16.76
N LEU A 41 -28.61 -2.58 -15.78
CA LEU A 41 -30.06 -2.69 -15.93
C LEU A 41 -30.76 -1.85 -14.86
N LYS A 42 -31.78 -1.08 -15.24
CA LYS A 42 -32.66 -0.39 -14.31
C LYS A 42 -34.11 -0.78 -14.57
N PHE A 43 -34.85 -1.01 -13.49
CA PHE A 43 -36.26 -1.36 -13.53
C PHE A 43 -37.08 -0.32 -12.76
N ASP A 44 -38.29 -0.02 -13.23
CA ASP A 44 -39.29 0.66 -12.38
C ASP A 44 -40.02 -0.39 -11.55
N LEU A 45 -39.72 -0.40 -10.24
CA LEU A 45 -40.29 -1.31 -9.26
C LEU A 45 -41.24 -0.61 -8.29
N SER A 46 -41.73 0.58 -8.63
CA SER A 46 -42.60 1.38 -7.77
C SER A 46 -43.87 0.63 -7.35
N SER A 47 -44.40 -0.25 -8.20
CA SER A 47 -45.61 -1.04 -7.93
C SER A 47 -45.46 -2.09 -6.82
N ILE A 48 -44.22 -2.43 -6.42
CA ILE A 48 -43.94 -3.38 -5.34
C ILE A 48 -43.32 -2.71 -4.11
N LYS A 49 -43.27 -1.37 -4.07
CA LYS A 49 -42.84 -0.64 -2.88
C LYS A 49 -43.72 -1.03 -1.67
N GLY A 50 -43.08 -1.41 -0.56
CA GLY A 50 -43.77 -1.86 0.65
C GLY A 50 -44.37 -3.27 0.58
N LYS A 51 -43.98 -4.07 -0.42
CA LYS A 51 -44.31 -5.50 -0.52
C LYS A 51 -43.08 -6.34 -0.20
N LYS A 52 -43.27 -7.49 0.46
CA LYS A 52 -42.18 -8.43 0.74
C LYS A 52 -41.87 -9.25 -0.51
N VAL A 53 -40.60 -9.34 -0.88
CA VAL A 53 -40.17 -10.18 -2.00
C VAL A 53 -39.87 -11.58 -1.50
N LYS A 54 -40.62 -12.56 -2.00
CA LYS A 54 -40.41 -13.99 -1.69
C LYS A 54 -39.21 -14.53 -2.46
N LYS A 55 -39.13 -14.23 -3.76
CA LYS A 55 -38.02 -14.56 -4.64
C LYS A 55 -38.04 -13.69 -5.91
N ALA A 56 -36.91 -13.62 -6.60
CA ALA A 56 -36.81 -12.97 -7.90
C ALA A 56 -35.85 -13.69 -8.84
N GLU A 57 -36.10 -13.58 -10.15
CA GLU A 57 -35.28 -14.17 -11.21
C GLU A 57 -35.09 -13.12 -12.32
N LEU A 58 -33.83 -12.81 -12.66
CA LEU A 58 -33.47 -11.99 -13.81
C LEU A 58 -33.27 -12.89 -15.01
N HIS A 59 -34.00 -12.61 -16.09
CA HIS A 59 -33.92 -13.34 -17.34
C HIS A 59 -33.20 -12.50 -18.39
N VAL A 60 -32.13 -13.05 -18.95
CA VAL A 60 -31.35 -12.44 -20.03
C VAL A 60 -31.26 -13.37 -21.22
N CYS A 61 -31.21 -12.80 -22.42
CA CYS A 61 -31.05 -13.54 -23.67
C CYS A 61 -29.62 -13.40 -24.18
N LEU A 62 -28.94 -14.53 -24.41
CA LEU A 62 -27.56 -14.53 -24.88
C LEU A 62 -27.53 -14.38 -26.40
N ALA A 63 -26.81 -13.37 -26.88
CA ALA A 63 -26.45 -13.24 -28.29
C ALA A 63 -25.21 -14.10 -28.62
N GLN A 64 -24.28 -14.20 -27.68
CA GLN A 64 -23.05 -14.97 -27.81
C GLN A 64 -22.53 -15.41 -26.44
N GLY A 65 -21.86 -16.56 -26.41
CA GLY A 65 -21.12 -17.03 -25.24
C GLY A 65 -21.99 -17.75 -24.22
N LYS A 66 -21.45 -17.92 -23.00
CA LYS A 66 -22.13 -18.62 -21.91
C LYS A 66 -21.73 -18.01 -20.57
N LEU A 67 -22.72 -17.68 -19.76
CA LEU A 67 -22.53 -17.28 -18.37
C LEU A 67 -22.26 -18.52 -17.50
N LEU A 68 -21.24 -18.45 -16.64
CA LEU A 68 -20.93 -19.47 -15.64
C LEU A 68 -21.29 -18.94 -14.26
N ASP A 69 -20.33 -18.36 -13.55
CA ASP A 69 -20.59 -17.65 -12.31
C ASP A 69 -20.92 -16.20 -12.65
N VAL A 70 -22.07 -15.73 -12.19
CA VAL A 70 -22.54 -14.37 -12.50
C VAL A 70 -22.45 -13.50 -11.27
N GLY A 71 -21.72 -12.41 -11.39
CA GLY A 71 -21.71 -11.37 -10.37
C GLY A 71 -22.92 -10.47 -10.56
N ILE A 72 -23.65 -10.25 -9.47
CA ILE A 72 -24.78 -9.34 -9.40
C ILE A 72 -24.45 -8.29 -8.35
N SER A 73 -24.52 -7.01 -8.73
CA SER A 73 -24.37 -5.91 -7.79
C SER A 73 -25.39 -4.81 -8.03
N THR A 74 -25.74 -4.06 -7.00
CA THR A 74 -26.51 -2.83 -7.14
C THR A 74 -25.63 -1.63 -7.44
N ILE A 75 -26.24 -0.52 -7.86
CA ILE A 75 -25.54 0.74 -8.13
C ILE A 75 -26.03 1.81 -7.12
N PRO A 76 -25.13 2.51 -6.38
CA PRO A 76 -25.52 3.43 -5.31
C PRO A 76 -25.85 4.83 -5.83
N THR A 77 -25.61 5.09 -7.12
CA THR A 77 -25.76 6.40 -7.75
C THR A 77 -26.67 6.30 -8.95
N ASP A 78 -27.63 7.22 -9.04
CA ASP A 78 -28.51 7.29 -10.20
C ASP A 78 -27.76 7.67 -11.48
N TRP A 79 -28.20 7.10 -12.61
CA TRP A 79 -27.61 7.18 -13.94
C TRP A 79 -28.73 7.19 -15.00
N TYR A 80 -28.44 7.48 -16.26
CA TYR A 80 -29.44 7.33 -17.33
C TYR A 80 -28.85 6.57 -18.51
N GLU A 81 -29.66 6.05 -19.41
CA GLU A 81 -29.22 5.13 -20.47
C GLU A 81 -28.09 5.67 -21.39
N GLY A 82 -28.27 6.89 -21.89
CA GLY A 82 -27.46 7.48 -22.94
C GLY A 82 -27.95 7.15 -24.35
N THR A 83 -27.23 7.64 -25.36
CA THR A 83 -27.57 7.50 -26.78
C THR A 83 -26.51 6.76 -27.60
N GLY A 84 -25.40 6.36 -26.98
CA GLY A 84 -24.27 5.75 -27.65
C GLY A 84 -24.48 4.28 -28.03
N THR A 85 -23.72 3.80 -29.02
CA THR A 85 -23.72 2.41 -29.50
C THR A 85 -22.34 1.74 -29.33
N GLY A 86 -21.62 2.15 -28.29
CA GLY A 86 -20.17 1.94 -28.18
C GLY A 86 -19.39 3.11 -28.77
N THR A 87 -19.83 4.33 -28.44
CA THR A 87 -19.24 5.60 -28.89
C THR A 87 -18.92 6.46 -27.68
N PRO A 88 -17.99 7.43 -27.79
CA PRO A 88 -17.72 8.38 -26.71
C PRO A 88 -18.99 8.99 -26.12
N ALA A 89 -19.10 8.97 -24.79
CA ALA A 89 -20.22 9.49 -24.04
C ALA A 89 -20.32 11.01 -24.19
N LYS A 90 -21.53 11.51 -24.42
CA LYS A 90 -21.82 12.95 -24.40
C LYS A 90 -21.91 13.43 -22.95
N THR A 91 -21.77 14.74 -22.74
CA THR A 91 -21.93 15.34 -21.41
C THR A 91 -23.24 14.87 -20.75
N GLY A 92 -23.10 14.39 -19.52
CA GLY A 92 -24.16 13.78 -18.75
C GLY A 92 -24.34 12.27 -18.97
N GLU A 93 -23.94 11.68 -20.09
CA GLU A 93 -24.18 10.23 -20.35
C GLU A 93 -23.28 9.38 -19.45
N PRO A 94 -23.71 8.18 -19.01
CA PRO A 94 -22.82 7.34 -18.24
C PRO A 94 -21.75 6.73 -19.14
N CYS A 95 -20.58 6.53 -18.54
CA CYS A 95 -19.48 5.73 -19.06
C CYS A 95 -18.79 5.05 -17.88
N PHE A 96 -17.67 4.36 -18.10
CA PHE A 96 -16.96 3.71 -17.01
C PHE A 96 -16.48 4.71 -15.94
N GLU A 97 -16.05 5.89 -16.35
CA GLU A 97 -15.49 6.91 -15.43
C GLU A 97 -16.56 7.73 -14.70
N TYR A 98 -17.76 7.85 -15.27
CA TYR A 98 -18.79 8.76 -14.77
C TYR A 98 -20.18 8.13 -14.80
N ALA A 99 -20.93 8.32 -13.72
CA ALA A 99 -22.38 8.08 -13.72
C ALA A 99 -23.11 9.10 -14.62
N ALA A 100 -22.53 10.30 -14.76
CA ALA A 100 -22.93 11.29 -15.75
C ALA A 100 -21.71 12.11 -16.21
N TYR A 101 -21.26 11.90 -17.45
CA TYR A 101 -19.99 12.41 -17.96
C TYR A 101 -19.80 13.91 -17.72
N MET A 102 -18.62 14.28 -17.19
CA MET A 102 -18.21 15.64 -16.79
C MET A 102 -19.00 16.30 -15.66
N SER A 103 -19.97 15.61 -15.04
CA SER A 103 -20.83 16.21 -14.00
C SER A 103 -20.89 15.39 -12.72
N LYS A 104 -20.86 14.06 -12.81
CA LYS A 104 -21.09 13.18 -11.67
C LYS A 104 -20.31 11.88 -11.80
N TYR A 105 -19.45 11.62 -10.81
CA TYR A 105 -18.78 10.34 -10.64
C TYR A 105 -19.73 9.29 -10.07
N TRP A 106 -19.33 8.02 -10.13
CA TRP A 106 -20.14 6.91 -9.61
C TRP A 106 -20.22 6.88 -8.08
N SER A 107 -19.21 7.38 -7.37
CA SER A 107 -19.23 7.54 -5.91
C SER A 107 -18.67 8.91 -5.49
N PHE A 108 -17.41 8.99 -5.03
CA PHE A 108 -16.73 10.22 -4.66
C PHE A 108 -16.04 10.90 -5.86
N PRO A 109 -15.63 12.19 -5.77
CA PRO A 109 -14.89 12.86 -6.83
C PRO A 109 -13.64 12.09 -7.27
N GLY A 110 -13.51 11.83 -8.57
CA GLY A 110 -12.40 11.05 -9.14
C GLY A 110 -12.59 9.54 -9.09
N SER A 111 -13.74 9.05 -8.62
CA SER A 111 -14.05 7.61 -8.63
C SER A 111 -14.60 7.13 -9.98
N ASP A 112 -14.25 5.91 -10.35
CA ASP A 112 -14.79 5.21 -11.52
C ASP A 112 -15.89 4.20 -11.11
N PHE A 113 -16.33 3.39 -12.07
CA PHE A 113 -17.39 2.41 -11.85
C PHE A 113 -17.03 1.31 -10.83
N TYR A 114 -15.75 0.92 -10.69
CA TYR A 114 -15.35 -0.11 -9.72
C TYR A 114 -15.63 0.34 -8.28
N CYS A 115 -15.55 1.64 -8.02
CA CYS A 115 -15.82 2.21 -6.70
C CYS A 115 -17.31 2.21 -6.33
N ALA A 116 -18.20 1.72 -7.20
CA ALA A 116 -19.65 1.79 -7.04
C ALA A 116 -20.37 0.46 -7.32
N ILE A 117 -19.67 -0.67 -7.20
CA ILE A 117 -20.19 -2.03 -7.40
C ILE A 117 -19.50 -3.02 -6.45
N PHE A 118 -20.05 -4.23 -6.34
CA PHE A 118 -19.47 -5.38 -5.64
C PHE A 118 -19.03 -5.09 -4.19
N GLY A 119 -19.86 -4.34 -3.45
CA GLY A 119 -19.63 -3.96 -2.05
C GLY A 119 -19.03 -2.56 -1.89
N HIS A 120 -18.30 -2.06 -2.89
CA HIS A 120 -17.86 -0.67 -2.91
C HIS A 120 -19.06 0.28 -3.01
N GLY A 121 -18.95 1.44 -2.39
CA GLY A 121 -20.06 2.38 -2.27
C GLY A 121 -21.28 1.81 -1.54
N ASN A 122 -21.08 0.86 -0.61
CA ASN A 122 -22.14 0.24 0.20
C ASN A 122 -23.25 -0.43 -0.63
N THR A 123 -22.87 -0.94 -1.79
CA THR A 123 -23.76 -1.70 -2.68
C THR A 123 -24.09 -3.07 -2.10
N LEU A 124 -25.25 -3.60 -2.49
CA LEU A 124 -25.58 -5.00 -2.26
C LEU A 124 -25.00 -5.81 -3.41
N PHE A 125 -24.48 -7.00 -3.13
CA PHE A 125 -23.97 -7.86 -4.18
C PHE A 125 -24.07 -9.34 -3.80
N THR A 126 -23.99 -10.19 -4.82
CA THR A 126 -23.91 -11.63 -4.68
C THR A 126 -23.20 -12.22 -5.89
N ILE A 127 -22.59 -13.39 -5.71
CA ILE A 127 -22.08 -14.22 -6.79
C ILE A 127 -23.04 -15.39 -6.93
N VAL A 128 -23.68 -15.50 -8.09
CA VAL A 128 -24.58 -16.60 -8.41
C VAL A 128 -23.77 -17.66 -9.13
N PRO A 129 -23.51 -18.81 -8.49
CA PRO A 129 -22.70 -19.84 -9.12
C PRO A 129 -23.51 -20.57 -10.19
N LYS A 130 -22.82 -21.09 -11.21
CA LYS A 130 -23.43 -21.69 -12.40
C LYS A 130 -24.53 -22.72 -12.10
N GLU A 131 -24.37 -23.53 -11.07
CA GLU A 131 -25.34 -24.57 -10.70
C GLU A 131 -26.71 -24.03 -10.26
N LYS A 132 -26.78 -22.76 -9.85
CA LYS A 132 -28.03 -22.07 -9.52
C LYS A 132 -28.65 -21.34 -10.72
N ILE A 133 -27.93 -21.27 -11.83
CA ILE A 133 -28.36 -20.59 -13.04
C ILE A 133 -29.07 -21.59 -13.96
N ARG A 134 -30.28 -21.21 -14.41
CA ARG A 134 -31.08 -22.06 -15.31
C ARG A 134 -30.99 -21.55 -16.74
N GLU A 135 -30.40 -22.35 -17.61
CA GLU A 135 -30.40 -22.12 -19.06
C GLU A 135 -31.62 -22.79 -19.70
N TYR A 136 -32.27 -22.12 -20.65
CA TYR A 136 -33.40 -22.66 -21.40
C TYR A 136 -33.50 -22.05 -22.80
N HIS A 137 -34.19 -22.72 -23.72
CA HIS A 137 -34.37 -22.24 -25.09
C HIS A 137 -35.79 -21.70 -25.29
N LYS A 138 -35.90 -20.52 -25.91
CA LYS A 138 -37.18 -19.88 -26.23
C LYS A 138 -37.04 -19.06 -27.50
N GLY A 139 -37.92 -19.29 -28.48
CA GLY A 139 -37.95 -18.54 -29.74
C GLY A 139 -36.62 -18.64 -30.52
N GLY A 140 -35.99 -19.81 -30.54
CA GLY A 140 -34.69 -20.04 -31.20
C GLY A 140 -33.47 -19.48 -30.47
N ASN A 141 -33.65 -18.79 -29.33
CA ASN A 141 -32.57 -18.15 -28.60
C ASN A 141 -32.29 -18.85 -27.26
N THR A 142 -31.06 -18.72 -26.78
CA THR A 142 -30.64 -19.20 -25.46
C THR A 142 -30.94 -18.13 -24.41
N TRP A 143 -31.66 -18.51 -23.37
CA TRP A 143 -32.01 -17.67 -22.23
C TRP A 143 -31.40 -18.20 -20.96
N VAL A 144 -31.09 -17.28 -20.05
CA VAL A 144 -30.51 -17.58 -18.75
C VAL A 144 -31.37 -16.91 -17.68
N ALA A 145 -31.85 -17.70 -16.73
CA ALA A 145 -32.53 -17.23 -15.53
C ALA A 145 -31.57 -17.25 -14.35
N ILE A 146 -31.32 -16.08 -13.79
CA ILE A 146 -30.36 -15.82 -12.72
C ILE A 146 -31.17 -15.47 -11.45
N PRO A 147 -31.12 -16.28 -10.38
CA PRO A 147 -31.75 -15.93 -9.11
C PRO A 147 -31.19 -14.63 -8.55
N ILE A 148 -32.08 -13.70 -8.18
CA ILE A 148 -31.72 -12.42 -7.57
C ILE A 148 -32.16 -12.45 -6.10
N PRO A 149 -31.27 -12.13 -5.14
CA PRO A 149 -31.64 -12.01 -3.74
C PRO A 149 -32.81 -11.01 -3.53
N PRO A 150 -33.85 -11.37 -2.76
CA PRO A 150 -34.96 -10.47 -2.45
C PRO A 150 -34.55 -9.06 -2.03
N LYS A 151 -33.53 -8.97 -1.15
CA LYS A 151 -33.00 -7.72 -0.62
C LYS A 151 -32.50 -6.74 -1.69
N ILE A 152 -31.98 -7.24 -2.82
CA ILE A 152 -31.58 -6.40 -3.96
C ILE A 152 -32.83 -5.78 -4.60
N VAL A 153 -33.87 -6.57 -4.82
CA VAL A 153 -35.12 -6.10 -5.44
C VAL A 153 -35.85 -5.11 -4.54
N GLU A 154 -35.88 -5.38 -3.23
CA GLU A 154 -36.46 -4.50 -2.20
C GLU A 154 -35.71 -3.16 -2.14
N ALA A 155 -34.37 -3.16 -2.19
CA ALA A 155 -33.55 -1.95 -2.26
C ALA A 155 -33.84 -1.10 -3.51
N LEU A 156 -34.02 -1.74 -4.68
CA LEU A 156 -34.38 -1.05 -5.91
C LEU A 156 -35.79 -0.46 -5.84
N ALA A 157 -36.75 -1.20 -5.29
CA ALA A 157 -38.14 -0.74 -5.11
C ALA A 157 -38.24 0.49 -4.19
N LEU A 158 -37.36 0.59 -3.19
CA LEU A 158 -37.27 1.72 -2.28
C LEU A 158 -36.43 2.89 -2.81
N LYS A 159 -35.81 2.75 -3.99
CA LYS A 159 -34.80 3.70 -4.51
C LYS A 159 -33.61 3.90 -3.56
N ASP A 160 -33.32 2.89 -2.73
CA ASP A 160 -32.06 2.81 -1.99
C ASP A 160 -30.88 2.57 -2.95
N GLN A 161 -31.13 1.88 -4.05
CA GLN A 161 -30.19 1.62 -5.12
C GLN A 161 -30.85 1.89 -6.48
N TYR A 162 -30.03 2.13 -7.51
CA TYR A 162 -30.48 2.70 -8.79
C TYR A 162 -30.30 1.78 -10.00
N GLY A 163 -29.94 0.52 -9.80
CA GLY A 163 -29.82 -0.45 -10.88
C GLY A 163 -29.13 -1.73 -10.45
N ILE A 164 -29.06 -2.70 -11.37
CA ILE A 164 -28.36 -3.97 -11.26
C ILE A 164 -27.24 -4.01 -12.29
N VAL A 165 -26.09 -4.55 -11.90
CA VAL A 165 -24.94 -4.85 -12.74
C VAL A 165 -24.82 -6.36 -12.91
N ILE A 166 -24.51 -6.79 -14.13
CA ILE A 166 -24.14 -8.16 -14.47
C ILE A 166 -22.67 -8.18 -14.86
N SER A 167 -21.88 -9.03 -14.19
CA SER A 167 -20.49 -9.33 -14.52
C SER A 167 -20.27 -10.83 -14.76
N ASP A 168 -19.21 -11.15 -15.51
CA ASP A 168 -18.56 -12.47 -15.50
C ASP A 168 -17.56 -12.45 -14.35
N GLU A 169 -18.07 -12.74 -13.14
CA GLU A 169 -17.46 -12.34 -11.86
C GLU A 169 -15.99 -12.73 -11.70
N LYS A 170 -15.58 -13.85 -12.30
CA LYS A 170 -14.23 -14.36 -12.13
C LYS A 170 -13.36 -14.15 -13.36
N GLY A 171 -13.89 -13.58 -14.44
CA GLY A 171 -13.20 -13.48 -15.75
C GLY A 171 -12.62 -14.81 -16.20
N GLN A 172 -13.20 -15.93 -15.75
CA GLN A 172 -12.58 -17.27 -15.75
C GLN A 172 -12.10 -17.72 -17.12
N ARG A 173 -12.69 -17.15 -18.17
CA ARG A 173 -12.44 -17.54 -19.55
C ARG A 173 -11.91 -16.42 -20.42
N TRP A 174 -11.94 -15.16 -19.96
CA TRP A 174 -11.50 -14.01 -20.76
C TRP A 174 -12.16 -13.92 -22.15
N ILE A 175 -13.38 -14.44 -22.31
CA ILE A 175 -14.12 -14.46 -23.58
C ILE A 175 -15.22 -13.40 -23.63
N ASN A 176 -15.60 -13.04 -24.86
CA ASN A 176 -16.74 -12.17 -25.11
C ASN A 176 -18.05 -12.91 -24.86
N ILE A 177 -18.86 -12.42 -23.92
CA ILE A 177 -20.24 -12.86 -23.68
C ILE A 177 -21.14 -11.67 -24.00
N ASP A 178 -21.94 -11.78 -25.06
CA ASP A 178 -22.80 -10.69 -25.50
C ASP A 178 -24.25 -11.00 -25.10
N ILE A 179 -24.90 -10.07 -24.40
CA ILE A 179 -26.27 -10.17 -23.91
C ILE A 179 -27.13 -9.16 -24.67
N TYR A 180 -28.30 -9.58 -25.18
CA TYR A 180 -29.23 -8.67 -25.84
C TYR A 180 -29.81 -7.63 -24.87
N THR A 181 -30.00 -6.41 -25.37
CA THR A 181 -30.66 -5.30 -24.67
C THR A 181 -32.13 -5.18 -25.08
N LYS A 182 -32.86 -4.24 -24.49
CA LYS A 182 -34.20 -3.88 -24.97
C LYS A 182 -34.22 -3.32 -26.40
N GLU A 183 -33.12 -2.75 -26.87
CA GLU A 183 -33.00 -2.20 -28.23
C GLU A 183 -32.99 -3.30 -29.30
N ALA A 184 -32.69 -4.55 -28.93
CA ALA A 184 -32.86 -5.73 -29.80
C ALA A 184 -34.34 -6.13 -30.01
N GLY A 185 -35.27 -5.48 -29.30
CA GLY A 185 -36.70 -5.70 -29.40
C GLY A 185 -37.28 -6.54 -28.26
N TRP A 186 -38.60 -6.45 -28.08
CA TRP A 186 -39.34 -7.00 -26.94
C TRP A 186 -39.16 -8.52 -26.73
N ASN A 187 -38.88 -9.26 -27.81
CA ASN A 187 -38.70 -10.71 -27.81
C ASN A 187 -37.34 -11.14 -27.26
N LEU A 188 -36.36 -10.23 -27.17
CA LEU A 188 -34.98 -10.48 -26.74
C LEU A 188 -34.60 -9.67 -25.49
N ALA A 189 -35.38 -8.63 -25.18
CA ALA A 189 -35.17 -7.76 -24.04
C ALA A 189 -35.07 -8.52 -22.70
N PRO A 190 -34.12 -8.17 -21.82
CA PRO A 190 -34.08 -8.69 -20.46
C PRO A 190 -35.37 -8.42 -19.70
N TYR A 191 -35.67 -9.23 -18.68
CA TYR A 191 -36.79 -8.95 -17.78
C TYR A 191 -36.57 -9.55 -16.39
N LEU A 192 -37.14 -8.91 -15.38
CA LEU A 192 -37.13 -9.36 -13.99
C LEU A 192 -38.49 -9.96 -13.64
N LEU A 193 -38.51 -11.19 -13.12
CA LEU A 193 -39.68 -11.79 -12.49
C LEU A 193 -39.57 -11.65 -10.98
N VAL A 194 -40.64 -11.18 -10.35
CA VAL A 194 -40.71 -10.98 -8.89
C VAL A 194 -41.94 -11.68 -8.35
N TRP A 195 -41.75 -12.51 -7.33
CA TRP A 195 -42.82 -13.13 -6.57
C TRP A 195 -42.89 -12.44 -5.21
N ILE A 196 -44.06 -11.90 -4.88
CA ILE A 196 -44.31 -11.24 -3.60
C ILE A 196 -45.02 -12.18 -2.63
N GLU A 197 -44.92 -11.88 -1.34
CA GLU A 197 -45.67 -12.51 -0.27
C GLU A 197 -46.14 -11.49 0.77
N GLU A 198 -46.98 -11.93 1.70
CA GLU A 198 -47.40 -11.08 2.81
C GLU A 198 -46.24 -10.86 3.79
N PRO A 199 -46.02 -9.62 4.24
CA PRO A 199 -44.96 -9.33 5.21
C PRO A 199 -45.29 -9.93 6.58
N LYS A 200 -44.26 -10.18 7.40
CA LYS A 200 -44.42 -10.66 8.79
C LYS A 200 -45.21 -9.67 9.64
N GLY A 201 -45.08 -8.39 9.33
CA GLY A 201 -45.78 -7.27 9.96
C GLY A 201 -45.22 -5.94 9.46
N LYS A 202 -45.58 -4.85 10.13
CA LYS A 202 -45.19 -3.48 9.77
C LYS A 202 -44.52 -2.70 10.91
N THR A 203 -44.19 -3.37 12.00
CA THR A 203 -43.44 -2.76 13.10
C THR A 203 -42.07 -2.31 12.56
N PRO A 204 -41.75 -1.00 12.61
CA PRO A 204 -40.51 -0.48 12.07
C PRO A 204 -39.29 -0.94 12.89
N PRO A 205 -38.07 -0.71 12.39
CA PRO A 205 -36.87 -0.86 13.21
C PRO A 205 -36.95 -0.05 14.51
N GLY A 206 -36.29 -0.57 15.56
CA GLY A 206 -36.16 0.13 16.84
C GLY A 206 -35.43 1.47 16.69
N GLU A 207 -35.52 2.30 17.72
CA GLU A 207 -34.81 3.58 17.78
C GLU A 207 -33.28 3.37 17.76
N ILE A 208 -32.58 4.22 17.01
CA ILE A 208 -31.11 4.23 16.94
C ILE A 208 -30.57 4.82 18.25
N LYS A 209 -29.65 4.11 18.90
CA LYS A 209 -29.08 4.56 20.17
C LYS A 209 -27.69 5.18 19.97
N GLU A 210 -27.33 6.05 20.91
CA GLU A 210 -26.01 6.71 20.98
C GLU A 210 -25.55 7.40 19.69
N PHE A 211 -26.46 8.05 18.96
CA PHE A 211 -26.07 8.85 17.81
C PHE A 211 -25.28 10.09 18.24
N LYS A 212 -23.97 10.06 18.04
CA LYS A 212 -23.01 11.07 18.50
C LYS A 212 -22.16 11.58 17.34
N ALA A 213 -21.83 12.86 17.37
CA ALA A 213 -20.84 13.47 16.50
C ALA A 213 -19.56 13.80 17.29
N SER A 214 -18.39 13.58 16.71
CA SER A 214 -17.08 13.95 17.29
C SER A 214 -16.15 14.50 16.21
N THR A 215 -15.21 15.35 16.64
CA THR A 215 -14.12 15.89 15.81
C THR A 215 -12.75 15.44 16.33
N ASP A 216 -12.73 14.52 17.29
CA ASP A 216 -11.52 14.07 17.97
C ASP A 216 -10.63 13.27 17.00
N GLY A 217 -9.36 13.67 16.91
CA GLY A 217 -8.40 13.04 16.01
C GLY A 217 -8.63 13.30 14.52
N LEU A 218 -9.56 14.20 14.15
CA LEU A 218 -9.87 14.50 12.75
C LEU A 218 -9.24 15.82 12.27
N TRP A 219 -9.12 15.94 10.95
CA TRP A 219 -8.63 17.16 10.30
C TRP A 219 -9.74 18.20 10.09
N ASN A 220 -9.37 19.40 9.63
CA ASN A 220 -10.29 20.49 9.35
C ASN A 220 -11.46 20.04 8.46
N GLY A 221 -12.69 20.42 8.84
CA GLY A 221 -13.87 20.15 8.04
C GLY A 221 -14.37 18.70 8.08
N GLN A 222 -13.90 17.90 9.04
CA GLN A 222 -14.30 16.52 9.22
C GLN A 222 -15.09 16.29 10.51
N VAL A 223 -16.07 15.39 10.45
CA VAL A 223 -16.87 14.94 11.60
C VAL A 223 -17.03 13.42 11.53
N LYS A 224 -16.82 12.73 12.64
CA LYS A 224 -17.18 11.32 12.81
C LYS A 224 -18.54 11.21 13.46
N LEU A 225 -19.47 10.55 12.79
CA LEU A 225 -20.73 10.10 13.36
C LEU A 225 -20.57 8.67 13.87
N SER A 226 -21.12 8.38 15.06
CA SER A 226 -21.15 7.04 15.64
C SER A 226 -22.53 6.74 16.20
N TRP A 227 -23.00 5.51 16.07
CA TRP A 227 -24.29 5.03 16.62
C TRP A 227 -24.26 3.53 16.89
N ILE A 228 -25.28 3.03 17.58
CA ILE A 228 -25.54 1.61 17.78
C ILE A 228 -26.61 1.15 16.78
N ALA A 229 -26.33 0.08 16.03
CA ALA A 229 -27.26 -0.52 15.10
C ALA A 229 -28.55 -0.96 15.83
N PRO A 230 -29.75 -0.56 15.36
CA PRO A 230 -30.98 -0.82 16.08
C PRO A 230 -31.42 -2.28 15.95
N SER A 231 -32.31 -2.72 16.82
CA SER A 231 -32.99 -4.01 16.68
C SER A 231 -33.99 -3.98 15.51
N PRO A 232 -34.17 -5.10 14.79
CA PRO A 232 -35.23 -5.20 13.79
C PRO A 232 -36.61 -5.11 14.46
N GLY A 233 -37.60 -4.61 13.72
CA GLY A 233 -39.01 -4.77 14.04
C GLY A 233 -39.52 -6.11 13.52
N ASP A 234 -40.56 -6.09 12.70
CA ASP A 234 -41.09 -7.31 12.07
C ASP A 234 -40.25 -7.79 10.87
N ASN A 235 -39.47 -6.89 10.27
CA ASN A 235 -38.73 -7.10 9.02
C ASN A 235 -37.24 -6.75 9.18
N GLU A 236 -36.40 -7.19 8.24
CA GLU A 236 -34.97 -6.89 8.28
C GLU A 236 -34.68 -5.42 7.98
N ILE A 237 -33.69 -4.86 8.69
CA ILE A 237 -33.20 -3.50 8.44
C ILE A 237 -32.40 -3.52 7.13
N LEU A 238 -32.73 -2.60 6.23
CA LEU A 238 -32.13 -2.50 4.91
C LEU A 238 -31.06 -1.40 4.83
N GLY A 239 -31.28 -0.28 5.53
CA GLY A 239 -30.40 0.87 5.44
C GLY A 239 -30.71 1.99 6.44
N TYR A 240 -29.97 3.08 6.27
CA TYR A 240 -30.15 4.33 6.99
C TYR A 240 -30.37 5.47 6.01
N GLU A 241 -31.10 6.48 6.46
CA GLU A 241 -30.98 7.82 5.91
C GLU A 241 -30.22 8.69 6.89
N ILE A 242 -29.18 9.37 6.40
CA ILE A 242 -28.41 10.33 7.18
C ILE A 242 -28.50 11.68 6.47
N TRP A 243 -28.91 12.71 7.20
CA TRP A 243 -29.08 14.07 6.72
C TRP A 243 -28.15 15.00 7.47
N TYR A 244 -27.71 16.08 6.83
CA TYR A 244 -26.93 17.14 7.49
C TYR A 244 -27.37 18.53 7.05
N SER A 245 -27.18 19.52 7.92
CA SER A 245 -27.47 20.93 7.65
C SER A 245 -26.67 21.84 8.59
N ASP A 246 -26.45 23.08 8.18
CA ASP A 246 -26.01 24.16 9.07
C ASP A 246 -27.20 24.85 9.77
N ARG A 247 -28.43 24.46 9.42
CA ARG A 247 -29.66 24.87 10.11
C ARG A 247 -30.09 23.80 11.11
N LYS A 248 -30.66 24.24 12.23
CA LYS A 248 -31.10 23.34 13.32
C LYS A 248 -32.19 22.37 12.83
N PHE A 249 -31.98 21.09 13.11
CA PHE A 249 -32.96 20.04 12.85
C PHE A 249 -33.99 19.88 13.97
N SER A 250 -35.20 19.52 13.55
CA SER A 250 -36.28 18.94 14.34
C SER A 250 -36.82 17.69 13.63
N GLU A 251 -37.68 16.92 14.30
CA GLU A 251 -38.27 15.72 13.70
C GLU A 251 -39.10 16.04 12.44
N GLU A 252 -39.67 17.24 12.37
CA GLU A 252 -40.56 17.68 11.29
C GLU A 252 -39.81 18.33 10.11
N ASN A 253 -38.61 18.88 10.32
CA ASN A 253 -37.95 19.73 9.33
C ASN A 253 -36.71 19.11 8.66
N PHE A 254 -36.14 18.02 9.18
CA PHE A 254 -34.79 17.59 8.78
C PHE A 254 -34.67 17.25 7.28
N THR A 255 -35.74 16.77 6.66
CA THR A 255 -35.80 16.45 5.22
C THR A 255 -35.99 17.68 4.33
N SER A 256 -36.58 18.76 4.84
CA SER A 256 -36.86 19.98 4.06
C SER A 256 -35.70 20.99 4.13
N VAL A 257 -34.98 21.02 5.25
CA VAL A 257 -33.85 21.95 5.45
C VAL A 257 -32.48 21.29 5.31
N GLY A 258 -32.43 19.95 5.36
CA GLY A 258 -31.22 19.16 5.30
C GLY A 258 -30.91 18.63 3.90
N LYS A 259 -29.66 18.25 3.71
CA LYS A 259 -29.18 17.50 2.55
C LYS A 259 -28.92 16.07 2.97
N MET A 260 -29.51 15.10 2.27
CA MET A 260 -29.22 13.69 2.51
C MET A 260 -27.80 13.38 2.06
N LEU A 261 -27.06 12.59 2.85
CA LEU A 261 -25.79 12.06 2.42
C LEU A 261 -26.00 11.13 1.20
N PRO A 262 -25.10 11.19 0.20
CA PRO A 262 -25.13 10.25 -0.90
C PRO A 262 -25.12 8.81 -0.41
N ARG A 263 -25.88 7.94 -1.09
CA ARG A 263 -26.01 6.54 -0.69
C ARG A 263 -24.65 5.85 -0.56
N TYR A 264 -23.70 6.14 -1.44
CA TYR A 264 -22.39 5.48 -1.42
C TYR A 264 -21.61 5.71 -0.11
N MET A 265 -21.92 6.76 0.66
CA MET A 265 -21.27 7.06 1.94
C MET A 265 -21.88 6.30 3.12
N ILE A 266 -23.14 5.87 3.02
CA ILE A 266 -23.90 5.38 4.19
C ILE A 266 -23.63 3.88 4.38
N PRO A 267 -23.05 3.42 5.50
CA PRO A 267 -22.81 2.01 5.72
C PRO A 267 -24.11 1.20 5.77
N ARG A 268 -24.04 -0.07 5.35
CA ARG A 268 -25.15 -1.02 5.58
C ARG A 268 -25.30 -1.29 7.09
N PRO A 269 -26.51 -1.57 7.60
CA PRO A 269 -26.73 -1.90 9.00
C PRO A 269 -25.88 -3.09 9.45
N GLY A 270 -25.18 -2.93 10.57
CA GLY A 270 -24.50 -4.03 11.27
C GLY A 270 -25.48 -4.94 12.00
N LYS A 271 -24.98 -5.90 12.78
CA LYS A 271 -25.85 -6.70 13.65
C LYS A 271 -26.43 -5.81 14.75
N PRO A 272 -27.66 -6.07 15.24
CA PRO A 272 -28.25 -5.31 16.34
C PRO A 272 -27.29 -5.22 17.54
N GLY A 273 -27.10 -4.00 18.05
CA GLY A 273 -26.18 -3.73 19.16
C GLY A 273 -24.73 -3.45 18.77
N GLU A 274 -24.33 -3.68 17.51
CA GLU A 274 -22.98 -3.32 17.03
C GLU A 274 -22.83 -1.81 16.87
N ARG A 275 -21.65 -1.28 17.20
CA ARG A 275 -21.30 0.12 16.97
C ARG A 275 -20.92 0.31 15.51
N GLN A 276 -21.46 1.36 14.90
CA GLN A 276 -21.14 1.78 13.54
C GLN A 276 -20.63 3.21 13.53
N GLU A 277 -19.80 3.52 12.53
CA GLU A 277 -19.18 4.83 12.38
C GLU A 277 -19.16 5.26 10.91
N LEU A 278 -19.17 6.59 10.69
CA LEU A 278 -19.05 7.24 9.39
C LEU A 278 -18.29 8.56 9.54
N ILE A 279 -17.32 8.82 8.68
CA ILE A 279 -16.66 10.13 8.58
C ILE A 279 -17.25 10.94 7.44
N ILE A 280 -17.66 12.17 7.74
CA ILE A 280 -18.08 13.18 6.78
C ILE A 280 -16.93 14.18 6.66
N SER A 281 -16.56 14.54 5.43
CA SER A 281 -15.51 15.52 5.13
C SER A 281 -16.05 16.66 4.26
N GLY A 282 -15.29 17.75 4.13
CA GLY A 282 -15.63 18.88 3.28
C GLY A 282 -16.65 19.85 3.89
N LEU A 283 -16.83 19.80 5.22
CA LEU A 283 -17.60 20.79 5.97
C LEU A 283 -16.75 22.04 6.24
N GLU A 284 -17.38 23.19 6.45
CA GLU A 284 -16.68 24.42 6.79
C GLU A 284 -16.25 24.44 8.27
N PRO A 285 -14.96 24.63 8.60
CA PRO A 285 -14.50 24.80 9.98
C PRO A 285 -15.21 25.95 10.71
N GLY A 286 -15.31 25.88 12.04
CA GLY A 286 -15.92 26.90 12.89
C GLY A 286 -17.46 26.93 12.90
N LYS A 287 -18.13 26.28 11.93
CA LYS A 287 -19.60 26.21 11.85
C LYS A 287 -20.20 25.10 12.73
N THR A 288 -21.44 25.30 13.17
CA THR A 288 -22.27 24.25 13.78
C THR A 288 -23.01 23.48 12.70
N TYR A 289 -22.90 22.16 12.71
CA TYR A 289 -23.70 21.29 11.87
C TYR A 289 -24.61 20.40 12.70
N TYR A 290 -25.80 20.15 12.16
CA TYR A 290 -26.81 19.25 12.68
C TYR A 290 -26.87 18.02 11.78
N PHE A 291 -27.02 16.86 12.39
CA PHE A 291 -27.13 15.58 11.72
C PHE A 291 -28.38 14.85 12.19
N ALA A 292 -29.08 14.20 11.28
CA ALA A 292 -30.25 13.38 11.59
C ALA A 292 -30.06 11.99 10.99
N ILE A 293 -30.43 10.95 11.74
CA ILE A 293 -30.39 9.55 11.28
C ILE A 293 -31.71 8.85 11.57
N ARG A 294 -32.16 8.02 10.62
CA ARG A 294 -33.22 7.02 10.85
C ARG A 294 -32.92 5.75 10.07
N ALA A 295 -33.30 4.60 10.63
CA ALA A 295 -33.21 3.31 9.96
C ALA A 295 -34.50 3.04 9.18
N TYR A 296 -34.42 2.23 8.13
CA TYR A 296 -35.59 1.69 7.47
C TYR A 296 -35.44 0.21 7.16
N ASP A 297 -36.56 -0.50 7.21
CA ASP A 297 -36.63 -1.90 6.82
C ASP A 297 -36.81 -2.08 5.30
N GLU A 298 -36.74 -3.33 4.86
CA GLU A 298 -36.94 -3.74 3.46
C GLU A 298 -38.33 -3.42 2.87
N LEU A 299 -39.30 -3.02 3.69
CA LEU A 299 -40.62 -2.55 3.24
C LEU A 299 -40.73 -1.02 3.23
N GLY A 300 -39.71 -0.31 3.73
CA GLY A 300 -39.72 1.15 3.85
C GLY A 300 -40.44 1.67 5.09
N ASN A 301 -40.57 0.85 6.15
CA ASN A 301 -40.99 1.34 7.47
C ASN A 301 -39.78 1.96 8.17
N TYR A 302 -39.93 3.18 8.67
CA TYR A 302 -38.84 3.95 9.27
C TYR A 302 -38.88 3.92 10.80
N SER A 303 -37.71 3.85 11.42
CA SER A 303 -37.56 4.15 12.85
C SER A 303 -37.86 5.63 13.13
N LYS A 304 -37.96 5.99 14.42
CA LYS A 304 -37.85 7.39 14.84
C LYS A 304 -36.52 7.99 14.36
N VAL A 305 -36.55 9.29 14.05
CA VAL A 305 -35.35 10.05 13.71
C VAL A 305 -34.62 10.44 14.99
N VAL A 306 -33.29 10.36 14.95
CA VAL A 306 -32.42 10.77 16.05
C VAL A 306 -31.50 11.87 15.54
N ILE A 307 -31.39 12.95 16.30
CA ILE A 307 -30.68 14.16 15.89
C ILE A 307 -29.49 14.39 16.83
N THR A 308 -28.36 14.81 16.26
CA THR A 308 -27.19 15.27 17.01
C THR A 308 -26.62 16.53 16.35
N SER A 309 -25.74 17.23 17.04
CA SER A 309 -25.07 18.42 16.50
C SER A 309 -23.67 18.58 17.08
N ILE A 310 -22.78 19.21 16.32
CA ILE A 310 -21.44 19.57 16.79
C ILE A 310 -21.01 20.88 16.16
N LYS A 311 -20.30 21.70 16.93
CA LYS A 311 -19.53 22.84 16.41
C LYS A 311 -18.17 22.33 15.95
N LEU A 312 -17.84 22.51 14.67
CA LEU A 312 -16.52 22.16 14.16
C LEU A 312 -15.46 23.09 14.79
N PRO A 313 -14.25 22.59 15.07
CA PRO A 313 -13.14 23.43 15.46
C PRO A 313 -12.86 24.52 14.42
N GLU A 314 -12.31 25.64 14.88
CA GLU A 314 -11.74 26.64 13.98
C GLU A 314 -10.64 26.02 13.11
N ARG A 315 -10.45 26.57 11.91
CA ARG A 315 -9.46 26.07 10.97
C ARG A 315 -8.07 26.06 11.60
N ARG A 316 -7.48 24.87 11.74
CA ARG A 316 -6.09 24.68 12.15
C ARG A 316 -5.18 24.83 10.94
N MET A 317 -4.23 25.76 11.00
CA MET A 317 -3.17 25.82 9.99
C MET A 317 -2.13 24.76 10.33
N PRO A 318 -1.61 24.00 9.35
CA PRO A 318 -0.42 23.21 9.60
C PRO A 318 0.71 24.16 10.05
N PRO A 319 1.58 23.74 10.98
CA PRO A 319 2.73 24.54 11.35
C PRO A 319 3.57 24.82 10.09
N GLU A 320 4.04 26.06 9.95
CA GLU A 320 5.03 26.35 8.91
C GLU A 320 6.32 25.61 9.26
N LEU A 321 6.80 24.79 8.32
CA LEU A 321 8.13 24.21 8.45
C LEU A 321 9.14 25.37 8.39
N PRO A 322 10.10 25.45 9.33
CA PRO A 322 11.11 26.51 9.30
C PRO A 322 11.85 26.44 7.96
N ARG A 323 12.01 27.58 7.29
CA ARG A 323 12.89 27.66 6.12
C ARG A 323 14.31 27.38 6.58
N ILE A 324 14.89 26.29 6.09
CA ILE A 324 16.29 25.96 6.33
C ILE A 324 17.10 26.69 5.27
N ASP A 325 17.98 27.60 5.70
CA ASP A 325 18.99 28.20 4.82
C ASP A 325 20.11 27.18 4.60
N LEU A 326 20.11 26.53 3.44
CA LEU A 326 21.16 25.63 2.99
C LEU A 326 22.18 26.46 2.19
N LYS A 327 22.94 27.30 2.90
CA LYS A 327 23.95 28.14 2.26
C LYS A 327 25.16 27.29 1.88
N GLU A 328 25.40 27.12 0.59
CA GLU A 328 26.63 26.52 0.10
C GLU A 328 27.84 27.43 0.40
N PRO A 329 28.99 26.86 0.78
CA PRO A 329 30.23 27.61 0.87
C PRO A 329 30.64 28.14 -0.50
N GLU A 330 31.39 29.25 -0.52
CA GLU A 330 31.99 29.75 -1.75
C GLU A 330 32.96 28.70 -2.31
N LYS A 331 32.90 28.49 -3.63
CA LYS A 331 33.84 27.60 -4.32
C LYS A 331 35.27 28.13 -4.17
N ALA A 332 36.20 27.25 -3.84
CA ALA A 332 37.62 27.53 -3.86
C ALA A 332 38.11 27.76 -5.30
N SER A 333 39.25 28.43 -5.44
CA SER A 333 39.90 28.64 -6.75
C SER A 333 40.58 27.39 -7.32
N ALA A 334 40.87 26.39 -6.48
CA ALA A 334 41.48 25.13 -6.87
C ALA A 334 41.11 24.01 -5.88
N ILE A 335 41.24 22.76 -6.34
CA ILE A 335 41.03 21.57 -5.51
C ILE A 335 42.17 21.50 -4.48
N PRO A 336 41.91 21.25 -3.19
CA PRO A 336 42.96 21.10 -2.19
C PRO A 336 43.95 19.99 -2.57
N GLU A 337 45.19 20.40 -2.79
CA GLU A 337 46.31 19.55 -3.17
C GLU A 337 47.40 19.60 -2.09
N TYR A 338 48.04 18.45 -1.85
CA TYR A 338 48.99 18.26 -0.74
C TYR A 338 50.26 17.60 -1.26
N GLU A 339 51.39 18.28 -1.02
CA GLU A 339 52.74 17.84 -1.39
C GLU A 339 52.92 17.49 -2.88
N GLU A 340 52.06 18.03 -3.78
CA GLU A 340 51.98 17.64 -5.21
C GLU A 340 51.72 16.13 -5.42
N LYS A 341 51.24 15.44 -4.37
CA LYS A 341 51.06 13.97 -4.35
C LYS A 341 49.60 13.55 -4.30
N VAL A 342 48.74 14.35 -3.66
CA VAL A 342 47.36 13.97 -3.35
C VAL A 342 46.41 15.15 -3.49
N ARG A 343 45.24 14.91 -4.08
CA ARG A 343 44.07 15.80 -3.98
C ARG A 343 42.99 15.16 -3.12
N VAL A 344 42.28 16.00 -2.35
CA VAL A 344 41.15 15.56 -1.54
C VAL A 344 39.96 16.49 -1.70
N TRP A 345 38.78 15.90 -1.74
CA TRP A 345 37.50 16.61 -1.68
C TRP A 345 36.46 15.75 -0.97
N VAL A 346 35.39 16.39 -0.53
CA VAL A 346 34.29 15.75 0.17
C VAL A 346 32.99 16.01 -0.58
N LEU A 347 32.08 15.05 -0.54
CA LEU A 347 30.76 15.12 -1.16
C LEU A 347 29.72 14.48 -0.23
N ASN A 348 28.45 14.77 -0.52
CA ASN A 348 27.34 14.16 0.21
C ASN A 348 27.24 12.66 -0.10
N ASP A 349 26.39 11.98 0.65
CA ASP A 349 26.16 10.55 0.66
C ASP A 349 25.30 10.03 -0.52
N ILE A 350 24.79 10.91 -1.38
CA ILE A 350 23.96 10.51 -2.54
C ILE A 350 24.71 10.50 -3.87
N GLU A 351 25.91 11.07 -3.94
CA GLU A 351 26.68 11.07 -5.20
C GLU A 351 27.51 9.80 -5.39
N LYS A 352 27.95 9.57 -6.63
CA LYS A 352 28.89 8.48 -6.98
C LYS A 352 30.07 9.01 -7.75
N VAL A 353 31.28 8.60 -7.39
CA VAL A 353 32.54 9.02 -8.03
C VAL A 353 33.19 7.86 -8.75
N SER A 354 33.73 8.11 -9.94
CA SER A 354 34.49 7.13 -10.71
C SER A 354 35.88 6.94 -10.09
N PRO A 355 36.31 5.70 -9.77
CA PRO A 355 37.64 5.45 -9.22
C PRO A 355 38.79 5.70 -10.22
N ILE A 356 38.46 5.84 -11.51
CA ILE A 356 39.43 6.01 -12.60
C ILE A 356 39.55 7.49 -12.96
N THR A 357 38.42 8.16 -13.17
CA THR A 357 38.40 9.53 -13.70
C THR A 357 38.24 10.59 -12.62
N GLY A 358 37.78 10.21 -11.43
CA GLY A 358 37.44 11.13 -10.35
C GLY A 358 36.23 12.03 -10.64
N ALA A 359 35.47 11.76 -11.71
CA ALA A 359 34.25 12.49 -12.05
C ALA A 359 33.03 11.88 -11.34
N ARG A 360 32.07 12.75 -11.01
CA ARG A 360 30.76 12.35 -10.46
C ARG A 360 29.83 11.80 -11.53
N LEU A 361 28.94 10.88 -11.17
CA LEU A 361 27.97 10.30 -12.09
C LEU A 361 27.05 11.38 -12.68
N GLU A 362 26.64 12.32 -11.83
CA GLU A 362 25.72 13.42 -12.11
C GLU A 362 26.35 14.50 -12.97
N SER A 363 27.69 14.56 -13.04
CA SER A 363 28.43 15.51 -13.89
C SER A 363 28.27 15.23 -15.39
N ARG A 364 27.70 14.07 -15.76
CA ARG A 364 27.66 13.51 -17.13
C ARG A 364 29.04 13.25 -17.75
N LYS A 365 30.11 13.36 -16.96
CA LYS A 365 31.50 13.10 -17.36
C LYS A 365 32.09 11.86 -16.67
N TYR A 366 31.25 10.98 -16.12
CA TYR A 366 31.70 9.83 -15.32
C TYR A 366 32.74 8.95 -16.05
N ALA A 367 32.51 8.71 -17.35
CA ALA A 367 33.38 7.90 -18.20
C ALA A 367 34.59 8.67 -18.76
N GLU A 368 34.41 9.95 -19.06
CA GLU A 368 35.39 10.77 -19.80
C GLU A 368 36.37 11.52 -18.87
N GLY A 369 35.93 11.80 -17.64
CA GLY A 369 36.67 12.59 -16.66
C GLY A 369 36.57 14.11 -16.87
N GLY A 370 37.42 14.82 -16.16
CA GLY A 370 37.46 16.28 -16.13
C GLY A 370 37.13 16.85 -14.74
N ASP A 371 37.55 18.08 -14.52
CA ASP A 371 37.29 18.75 -13.25
C ASP A 371 35.82 19.11 -13.10
N ASP A 372 35.29 18.78 -11.93
CA ASP A 372 33.93 19.08 -11.49
C ASP A 372 34.03 20.15 -10.40
N GLU A 373 33.29 21.24 -10.56
CA GLU A 373 33.25 22.34 -9.59
C GLU A 373 32.79 21.87 -8.20
N TYR A 374 32.11 20.72 -8.11
CA TYR A 374 31.74 20.10 -6.84
C TYR A 374 32.95 19.75 -5.96
N LYS A 375 34.14 19.56 -6.56
CA LYS A 375 35.41 19.36 -5.83
C LYS A 375 35.93 20.65 -5.18
N LEU A 376 35.50 21.81 -5.68
CA LEU A 376 35.89 23.14 -5.20
C LEU A 376 34.99 23.65 -4.06
N GLY A 377 33.83 23.04 -3.87
CA GLY A 377 32.90 23.35 -2.79
C GLY A 377 31.50 22.86 -3.11
N ASN A 378 30.78 22.42 -2.08
CA ASN A 378 29.39 21.96 -2.16
C ASN A 378 28.72 22.02 -0.78
N MET A 379 27.47 21.56 -0.67
CA MET A 379 26.68 21.61 0.57
C MET A 379 27.37 21.01 1.81
N VAL A 380 28.30 20.07 1.64
CA VAL A 380 29.02 19.43 2.75
C VAL A 380 30.53 19.71 2.77
N TRP A 381 31.04 20.51 1.82
CA TRP A 381 32.47 20.73 1.64
C TRP A 381 32.80 22.19 1.39
N ASP A 382 33.46 22.82 2.35
CA ASP A 382 34.13 24.10 2.19
C ASP A 382 35.61 23.84 1.89
N ALA A 383 35.95 23.74 0.59
CA ALA A 383 37.30 23.42 0.16
C ALA A 383 38.31 24.53 0.52
N LYS A 384 37.87 25.79 0.53
CA LYS A 384 38.69 26.97 0.84
C LYS A 384 39.22 26.90 2.27
N ASN A 385 38.36 26.50 3.21
CA ASN A 385 38.71 26.35 4.62
C ASN A 385 38.99 24.90 5.03
N ARG A 386 39.04 23.96 4.06
CA ARG A 386 39.25 22.52 4.29
C ARG A 386 38.31 21.97 5.37
N THR A 387 37.04 22.36 5.30
CA THR A 387 36.05 22.08 6.35
C THR A 387 34.89 21.26 5.79
N ILE A 388 34.63 20.12 6.44
CA ILE A 388 33.47 19.27 6.24
C ILE A 388 32.31 19.87 7.02
N MET A 389 31.25 20.25 6.30
CA MET A 389 30.10 20.97 6.82
C MET A 389 28.93 20.01 6.94
N LEU A 390 28.51 19.69 8.16
CA LEU A 390 27.46 18.73 8.41
C LEU A 390 26.36 19.33 9.25
N LYS A 391 25.14 18.81 9.07
CA LYS A 391 23.97 19.21 9.83
C LYS A 391 23.08 17.99 10.03
N GLY A 392 22.64 17.75 11.25
CA GLY A 392 21.81 16.60 11.57
C GLY A 392 21.05 16.78 12.88
N SER A 393 20.00 16.01 13.04
CA SER A 393 19.18 15.93 14.23
C SER A 393 19.79 14.99 15.25
N ARG A 394 19.37 15.10 16.51
CA ARG A 394 19.72 14.11 17.51
C ARG A 394 19.04 12.79 17.17
N ASN A 395 19.71 11.68 17.46
CA ASN A 395 19.28 10.33 17.06
C ASN A 395 19.28 10.08 15.54
N GLU A 396 20.03 10.88 14.76
CA GLU A 396 20.18 10.70 13.31
C GLU A 396 21.53 10.06 12.98
N VAL A 397 21.58 9.24 11.94
CA VAL A 397 22.83 8.85 11.29
C VAL A 397 22.97 9.68 10.03
N ILE A 398 23.98 10.54 9.99
CA ILE A 398 24.34 11.33 8.81
C ILE A 398 25.60 10.75 8.17
N ALA A 399 25.81 11.03 6.89
CA ALA A 399 26.98 10.55 6.18
C ALA A 399 27.60 11.59 5.24
N PHE A 400 28.86 11.35 4.90
CA PHE A 400 29.57 12.01 3.80
C PHE A 400 30.61 11.06 3.21
N GLN A 401 31.11 11.39 2.02
CA GLN A 401 32.18 10.63 1.38
C GLN A 401 33.42 11.51 1.20
N LEU A 402 34.58 10.99 1.57
CA LEU A 402 35.91 11.55 1.32
C LEU A 402 36.51 10.89 0.09
N MET A 403 36.97 11.69 -0.86
CA MET A 403 37.70 11.20 -2.03
C MET A 403 39.18 11.53 -1.90
N ILE A 404 40.01 10.53 -2.16
CA ILE A 404 41.46 10.64 -2.14
C ILE A 404 41.97 10.29 -3.54
N GLU A 405 42.47 11.29 -4.24
CA GLU A 405 43.04 11.14 -5.57
C GLU A 405 44.56 11.20 -5.51
N ARG A 406 45.24 10.16 -5.98
CA ARG A 406 46.69 10.18 -6.15
C ARG A 406 47.07 11.00 -7.39
N LEU A 407 48.14 11.78 -7.27
CA LEU A 407 48.81 12.49 -8.37
C LEU A 407 50.14 11.84 -8.74
N ILE A 408 50.64 10.94 -7.89
CA ILE A 408 51.81 10.09 -8.09
C ILE A 408 51.41 8.66 -8.44
N ASP A 409 52.39 7.82 -8.78
CA ASP A 409 52.16 6.43 -9.21
C ASP A 409 51.40 5.58 -8.18
N LYS A 410 51.74 5.73 -6.90
CA LYS A 410 51.12 4.95 -5.81
C LYS A 410 51.08 5.73 -4.51
N LEU A 411 50.01 5.53 -3.73
CA LEU A 411 49.93 5.84 -2.31
C LEU A 411 49.77 4.54 -1.53
N THR A 412 50.55 4.35 -0.46
CA THR A 412 50.54 3.12 0.32
C THR A 412 50.28 3.35 1.81
N ASP A 413 49.64 2.36 2.43
CA ASP A 413 49.21 2.41 3.84
C ASP A 413 48.40 3.69 4.16
N VAL A 414 47.47 4.03 3.26
CA VAL A 414 46.54 5.15 3.46
C VAL A 414 45.63 4.82 4.63
N ARG A 415 45.65 5.66 5.66
CA ARG A 415 44.86 5.50 6.90
C ARG A 415 44.01 6.74 7.14
N ILE A 416 42.80 6.51 7.65
CA ILE A 416 41.83 7.55 8.01
C ILE A 416 41.56 7.45 9.51
N SER A 417 41.62 8.59 10.20
CA SER A 417 41.21 8.71 11.59
C SER A 417 40.37 9.95 11.79
N ILE A 418 39.37 9.86 12.66
CA ILE A 418 38.48 10.97 12.99
C ILE A 418 38.55 11.18 14.51
N SER A 419 38.75 12.42 14.94
CA SER A 419 38.77 12.76 16.36
C SER A 419 37.37 12.68 16.96
N ASP A 420 37.32 12.66 18.28
CA ASP A 420 36.11 13.04 19.00
C ASP A 420 35.61 14.42 18.50
N LEU A 421 34.28 14.58 18.40
CA LEU A 421 33.67 15.87 18.08
C LEU A 421 33.23 16.53 19.39
N VAL A 422 33.79 17.70 19.68
CA VAL A 422 33.51 18.45 20.92
C VAL A 422 32.48 19.53 20.62
N GLY A 423 31.39 19.52 21.37
CA GLY A 423 30.28 20.46 21.23
C GLY A 423 30.05 21.33 22.46
N PRO A 424 28.85 21.94 22.55
CA PRO A 424 28.47 22.79 23.67
C PRO A 424 28.61 22.09 25.02
N GLU A 425 28.95 22.87 26.05
CA GLU A 425 29.10 22.39 27.44
C GLU A 425 30.14 21.26 27.59
N GLY A 426 31.03 21.07 26.61
CA GLY A 426 32.01 19.99 26.60
C GLY A 426 31.43 18.61 26.26
N PHE A 427 30.16 18.53 25.86
CA PHE A 427 29.59 17.27 25.40
C PHE A 427 30.39 16.77 24.19
N THR A 428 30.74 15.49 24.19
CA THR A 428 31.61 14.91 23.16
C THR A 428 30.89 13.77 22.45
N ILE A 429 30.76 13.87 21.13
CA ILE A 429 30.43 12.72 20.28
C ILE A 429 31.73 11.95 20.06
N LYS A 430 31.85 10.81 20.72
CA LYS A 430 33.05 9.98 20.66
C LYS A 430 33.27 9.39 19.28
N SER A 431 34.52 9.41 18.82
CA SER A 431 34.96 8.77 17.57
C SER A 431 34.59 7.28 17.51
N LYS A 432 34.59 6.59 18.65
CA LYS A 432 34.01 5.25 18.81
C LYS A 432 32.98 5.25 19.93
N PRO A 433 31.81 4.60 19.76
CA PRO A 433 31.42 3.83 18.58
C PRO A 433 30.70 4.68 17.50
N TYR A 434 30.50 5.98 17.72
CA TYR A 434 29.54 6.77 16.94
C TYR A 434 29.98 7.18 15.54
N ILE A 435 31.27 7.05 15.20
CA ILE A 435 31.78 7.37 13.86
C ILE A 435 32.35 6.10 13.24
N GLU A 436 31.78 5.69 12.12
CA GLU A 436 32.21 4.52 11.36
C GLU A 436 32.78 4.95 10.01
N VAL A 437 33.88 4.31 9.64
CA VAL A 437 34.61 4.63 8.41
C VAL A 437 34.68 3.39 7.55
N PHE A 438 34.29 3.53 6.28
CA PHE A 438 34.24 2.45 5.32
C PHE A 438 35.00 2.84 4.07
N ARG A 439 35.70 1.89 3.47
CA ARG A 439 36.23 1.99 2.13
C ARG A 439 35.11 1.66 1.15
N GLU A 440 34.93 2.49 0.13
CA GLU A 440 34.08 2.16 -1.00
C GLU A 440 34.75 1.08 -1.85
N TRP A 441 34.11 -0.08 -1.99
CA TRP A 441 34.53 -1.12 -2.92
C TRP A 441 33.94 -0.84 -4.29
N TYR A 442 34.70 -1.06 -5.36
CA TYR A 442 34.24 -0.78 -6.70
C TYR A 442 33.87 -2.06 -7.45
N VAL A 443 32.65 -2.11 -8.00
CA VAL A 443 32.16 -3.19 -8.85
C VAL A 443 32.06 -2.75 -10.30
N LYS A 444 32.42 -3.66 -11.21
CA LYS A 444 32.39 -3.41 -12.65
C LYS A 444 31.00 -3.69 -13.23
N LYS A 445 30.49 -2.75 -14.05
CA LYS A 445 29.30 -2.93 -14.88
C LYS A 445 29.55 -2.31 -16.27
N GLY A 446 29.62 -3.16 -17.30
CA GLY A 446 30.15 -2.74 -18.60
C GLY A 446 31.60 -2.27 -18.45
N ASP A 447 31.93 -1.12 -19.01
CA ASP A 447 33.28 -0.53 -18.90
C ASP A 447 33.44 0.44 -17.71
N LEU A 448 32.39 0.60 -16.90
CA LEU A 448 32.35 1.51 -15.76
C LEU A 448 32.48 0.76 -14.43
N TRP A 449 32.96 1.49 -13.42
CA TRP A 449 33.18 1.01 -12.07
C TRP A 449 32.39 1.86 -11.08
N PHE A 450 31.61 1.24 -10.22
CA PHE A 450 30.69 1.90 -9.30
C PHE A 450 31.00 1.55 -7.84
N PRO A 451 30.91 2.50 -6.90
CA PRO A 451 31.11 2.22 -5.47
C PRO A 451 29.91 1.43 -4.91
N ASP A 452 30.11 0.13 -4.69
CA ASP A 452 29.20 -0.81 -4.02
C ASP A 452 29.93 -2.16 -3.81
N PRO A 453 30.06 -2.72 -2.58
CA PRO A 453 29.54 -2.26 -1.29
C PRO A 453 30.53 -1.38 -0.47
N LEU A 454 30.11 -0.99 0.73
CA LEU A 454 30.96 -0.37 1.75
C LEU A 454 31.67 -1.44 2.59
N ILE A 455 33.00 -1.35 2.70
CA ILE A 455 33.84 -2.29 3.47
C ILE A 455 34.39 -1.58 4.71
N PRO A 456 34.15 -2.07 5.94
CA PRO A 456 34.68 -1.44 7.15
C PRO A 456 36.19 -1.23 7.12
N LEU A 457 36.67 -0.03 7.48
CA LEU A 457 38.10 0.27 7.64
C LEU A 457 38.52 0.08 9.10
N THR A 458 38.75 -1.17 9.48
CA THR A 458 39.11 -1.60 10.83
C THR A 458 39.97 -2.86 10.78
N ASP A 459 40.76 -3.14 11.82
CA ASP A 459 41.56 -4.37 11.93
C ASP A 459 40.79 -5.50 12.63
N VAL A 460 39.48 -5.56 12.40
CA VAL A 460 38.58 -6.58 12.98
C VAL A 460 38.16 -7.56 11.89
N GLY A 461 38.35 -8.86 12.15
CA GLY A 461 37.97 -9.91 11.21
C GLY A 461 38.81 -9.88 9.92
N PRO A 462 38.19 -9.98 8.73
CA PRO A 462 38.92 -9.96 7.46
C PRO A 462 39.28 -8.54 6.97
N PHE A 463 38.85 -7.50 7.70
CA PHE A 463 39.01 -6.11 7.28
C PHE A 463 40.38 -5.55 7.67
N LYS A 464 40.77 -4.46 7.00
CA LYS A 464 42.04 -3.75 7.24
C LYS A 464 41.76 -2.28 7.53
N SER A 465 42.50 -1.69 8.46
CA SER A 465 42.44 -0.26 8.78
C SER A 465 43.14 0.65 7.75
N SER A 466 43.80 0.08 6.74
CA SER A 466 44.47 0.82 5.68
C SER A 466 44.30 0.19 4.31
N PHE A 467 44.58 0.98 3.27
CA PHE A 467 44.50 0.57 1.87
C PHE A 467 45.59 1.28 1.02
N ASN A 468 45.76 0.81 -0.21
CA ASN A 468 46.64 1.44 -1.20
C ASN A 468 45.80 2.10 -2.30
N ILE A 469 46.39 3.04 -3.05
CA ILE A 469 45.83 3.57 -4.30
C ILE A 469 46.93 3.48 -5.36
N PRO A 470 46.79 2.67 -6.43
CA PRO A 470 45.72 1.70 -6.69
C PRO A 470 45.60 0.62 -5.61
N ALA A 471 44.38 0.14 -5.39
CA ALA A 471 44.10 -0.91 -4.43
C ALA A 471 44.17 -2.29 -5.11
N GLU A 472 45.22 -3.04 -4.79
CA GLU A 472 45.54 -4.34 -5.40
C GLU A 472 44.46 -5.40 -5.19
N ASP A 473 43.66 -5.28 -4.13
CA ASP A 473 42.58 -6.22 -3.82
C ASP A 473 41.30 -5.98 -4.63
N ASN A 474 41.09 -4.76 -5.15
CA ASN A 474 39.90 -4.39 -5.93
C ASN A 474 40.14 -4.45 -7.44
N ASP A 475 41.41 -4.43 -7.88
CA ASP A 475 41.85 -4.62 -9.27
C ASP A 475 41.16 -3.67 -10.29
N VAL A 476 40.92 -2.42 -9.86
CA VAL A 476 40.40 -1.37 -10.74
C VAL A 476 41.54 -0.87 -11.65
N PRO A 477 41.39 -0.94 -12.98
CA PRO A 477 42.45 -0.56 -13.90
C PRO A 477 42.75 0.93 -13.81
N ASN A 478 44.03 1.27 -13.68
CA ASN A 478 44.50 2.66 -13.58
C ASN A 478 43.80 3.47 -12.50
N GLN A 479 43.40 2.84 -11.38
CA GLN A 479 42.73 3.53 -10.28
C GLN A 479 43.52 4.77 -9.84
N ARG A 480 42.84 5.91 -9.83
CA ARG A 480 43.38 7.20 -9.35
C ARG A 480 42.73 7.62 -8.04
N VAL A 481 41.46 7.26 -7.85
CA VAL A 481 40.64 7.73 -6.74
C VAL A 481 40.18 6.54 -5.89
N GLN A 482 40.22 6.72 -4.58
CA GLN A 482 39.59 5.83 -3.61
C GLN A 482 38.63 6.64 -2.74
N GLY A 483 37.37 6.23 -2.73
CA GLY A 483 36.32 6.77 -1.89
C GLY A 483 36.33 6.13 -0.51
N VAL A 484 36.05 6.96 0.49
CA VAL A 484 35.89 6.57 1.89
C VAL A 484 34.57 7.15 2.38
N TRP A 485 33.64 6.28 2.75
CA TRP A 485 32.37 6.66 3.35
C TRP A 485 32.53 6.82 4.87
N VAL A 486 31.89 7.84 5.44
CA VAL A 486 31.88 8.08 6.88
C VAL A 486 30.43 8.22 7.35
N ASP A 487 30.02 7.36 8.26
CA ASP A 487 28.78 7.52 9.02
C ASP A 487 29.07 8.18 10.37
N ILE A 488 28.21 9.12 10.77
CA ILE A 488 28.21 9.72 12.11
C ILE A 488 26.82 9.55 12.70
N TYR A 489 26.70 8.69 13.70
CA TYR A 489 25.51 8.64 14.55
C TYR A 489 25.57 9.77 15.58
N ILE A 490 24.60 10.69 15.52
CA ILE A 490 24.43 11.77 16.48
C ILE A 490 23.62 11.20 17.65
N PRO A 491 24.22 10.99 18.84
CA PRO A 491 23.51 10.36 19.94
C PRO A 491 22.28 11.18 20.35
N ARG A 492 21.24 10.48 20.80
CA ARG A 492 19.97 11.10 21.24
C ARG A 492 20.18 12.19 22.30
N GLU A 493 21.14 11.97 23.18
CA GLU A 493 21.50 12.82 24.31
C GLU A 493 22.43 14.00 23.95
N ALA A 494 22.88 14.10 22.70
CA ALA A 494 23.71 15.21 22.24
C ALA A 494 23.05 16.57 22.53
N ARG A 495 23.88 17.60 22.74
CA ARG A 495 23.42 18.97 22.99
C ARG A 495 23.25 19.69 21.65
N PRO A 496 22.13 20.38 21.39
CA PRO A 496 22.00 21.18 20.18
C PRO A 496 23.11 22.24 20.08
N GLY A 497 23.72 22.40 18.91
CA GLY A 497 24.79 23.37 18.68
C GLY A 497 25.91 22.84 17.78
N ILE A 498 27.04 23.55 17.76
CA ILE A 498 28.16 23.24 16.86
C ILE A 498 29.18 22.34 17.55
N TYR A 499 29.43 21.21 16.92
CA TYR A 499 30.48 20.26 17.24
C TYR A 499 31.67 20.43 16.30
N ARG A 500 32.87 20.31 16.84
CA ARG A 500 34.12 20.45 16.10
C ARG A 500 35.05 19.27 16.34
N GLY A 501 35.69 18.80 15.28
CA GLY A 501 36.72 17.77 15.32
C GLY A 501 37.51 17.77 14.02
N ASN A 502 38.33 16.75 13.81
CA ASN A 502 39.22 16.64 12.66
C ASN A 502 39.15 15.25 12.02
N LEU A 503 39.21 15.21 10.70
CA LEU A 503 39.55 14.02 9.91
C LEU A 503 41.03 14.12 9.52
N THR A 504 41.80 13.05 9.75
CA THR A 504 43.22 12.98 9.43
C THR A 504 43.49 11.85 8.45
N ILE A 505 44.26 12.14 7.39
CA ILE A 505 44.73 11.19 6.37
C ILE A 505 46.25 11.09 6.48
N THR A 506 46.76 9.87 6.56
CA THR A 506 48.20 9.58 6.49
C THR A 506 48.48 8.56 5.40
N ALA A 507 49.63 8.65 4.75
CA ALA A 507 50.16 7.65 3.81
C ALA A 507 51.69 7.65 3.93
N LYS A 508 52.36 6.57 3.53
CA LYS A 508 53.84 6.48 3.61
C LYS A 508 54.55 7.54 2.78
N GLU A 509 53.94 7.96 1.68
CA GLU A 509 54.50 8.92 0.74
C GLU A 509 54.26 10.37 1.19
N LEU A 510 53.46 10.62 2.23
CA LEU A 510 53.21 11.96 2.76
C LEU A 510 54.15 12.28 3.92
N GLU A 511 54.82 13.43 3.88
CA GLU A 511 55.67 13.91 4.97
C GLU A 511 54.82 14.40 6.16
N LYS A 512 53.66 14.99 5.88
CA LYS A 512 52.74 15.51 6.90
C LYS A 512 51.34 14.92 6.74
N PRO A 513 50.66 14.58 7.85
CA PRO A 513 49.25 14.23 7.81
C PRO A 513 48.40 15.34 7.18
N ILE A 514 47.46 14.96 6.31
CA ILE A 514 46.42 15.88 5.81
C ILE A 514 45.34 15.96 6.88
N VAL A 515 45.02 17.17 7.33
CA VAL A 515 43.98 17.42 8.34
C VAL A 515 42.86 18.26 7.74
N LEU A 516 41.64 17.73 7.82
CA LEU A 516 40.40 18.40 7.43
C LEU A 516 39.57 18.68 8.69
N ASN A 517 39.00 19.89 8.79
CA ASN A 517 38.13 20.24 9.90
C ASN A 517 36.76 19.59 9.71
N ILE A 518 36.10 19.18 10.79
CA ILE A 518 34.69 18.79 10.81
C ILE A 518 33.92 19.83 11.61
N ARG A 519 32.86 20.38 11.01
CA ARG A 519 31.87 21.24 11.69
C ARG A 519 30.50 20.59 11.55
N LEU A 520 30.00 20.01 12.64
CA LEU A 520 28.68 19.40 12.71
C LEU A 520 27.72 20.29 13.51
N GLU A 521 26.64 20.74 12.87
CA GLU A 521 25.52 21.41 13.52
C GLU A 521 24.46 20.40 13.96
N VAL A 522 24.35 20.19 15.28
CA VAL A 522 23.31 19.35 15.87
C VAL A 522 22.06 20.19 16.12
N LEU A 523 20.96 19.79 15.50
CA LEU A 523 19.67 20.47 15.61
C LEU A 523 18.99 20.20 16.95
N LEU A 524 18.04 21.07 17.31
CA LEU A 524 17.17 20.87 18.47
C LEU A 524 16.24 19.65 18.31
N LEU A 525 15.92 19.24 17.08
CA LEU A 525 15.07 18.10 16.80
C LEU A 525 15.70 16.79 17.27
N ILE A 526 14.88 15.88 17.80
CA ILE A 526 15.24 14.48 18.06
C ILE A 526 14.41 13.60 17.14
N LEU A 527 15.04 12.77 16.32
CA LEU A 527 14.32 11.76 15.57
C LEU A 527 13.74 10.71 16.53
N PRO A 528 12.44 10.37 16.42
CA PRO A 528 11.82 9.36 17.28
C PRO A 528 12.46 8.00 17.02
N ASP A 529 12.51 7.14 18.04
CA ASP A 529 13.05 5.78 17.87
C ASP A 529 12.09 4.87 17.07
N THR A 530 10.79 5.19 17.11
CA THR A 530 9.77 4.56 16.27
C THR A 530 9.45 5.42 15.06
N ILE A 531 9.30 4.78 13.91
CA ILE A 531 8.89 5.41 12.64
C ILE A 531 7.36 5.37 12.50
N SER A 532 6.78 6.39 11.85
CA SER A 532 5.31 6.49 11.65
C SER A 532 4.82 5.81 10.36
N PHE A 533 5.74 5.20 9.61
CA PHE A 533 5.47 4.43 8.41
C PHE A 533 6.51 3.31 8.31
N ASP A 534 6.12 2.18 7.73
CA ASP A 534 6.99 1.02 7.62
C ASP A 534 8.03 1.20 6.50
N ILE A 535 9.31 0.94 6.81
CA ILE A 535 10.39 0.85 5.83
C ILE A 535 10.90 -0.58 5.81
N GLU A 536 10.49 -1.32 4.79
CA GLU A 536 10.74 -2.75 4.66
C GLU A 536 11.91 -3.04 3.70
N LEU A 537 12.81 -3.92 4.12
CA LEU A 537 13.81 -4.56 3.27
C LEU A 537 13.40 -6.01 3.02
N ASN A 538 12.71 -6.23 1.90
CA ASN A 538 12.27 -7.55 1.48
C ASN A 538 13.43 -8.46 1.08
N ASN A 539 13.44 -9.68 1.60
CA ASN A 539 14.39 -10.72 1.23
C ASN A 539 13.69 -12.04 0.92
N TYR A 540 13.88 -12.55 -0.29
CA TYR A 540 13.26 -13.78 -0.80
C TYR A 540 14.14 -15.03 -0.65
N ASN A 541 15.34 -14.90 -0.09
CA ASN A 541 16.27 -16.01 0.10
C ASN A 541 16.60 -16.22 1.57
N SER A 542 16.95 -17.43 1.98
CA SER A 542 17.43 -17.63 3.37
C SER A 542 18.83 -17.03 3.56
N ILE A 543 19.05 -16.35 4.68
CA ILE A 543 20.38 -15.80 5.06
C ILE A 543 21.41 -16.93 5.14
N ALA A 544 21.01 -18.09 5.69
CA ALA A 544 21.87 -19.26 5.75
C ALA A 544 22.36 -19.72 4.37
N SER A 545 21.48 -19.75 3.36
CA SER A 545 21.86 -20.14 1.99
C SER A 545 22.85 -19.15 1.37
N MET A 546 22.65 -17.84 1.57
CA MET A 546 23.56 -16.82 1.06
C MET A 546 24.98 -16.96 1.63
N HIS A 547 25.10 -17.42 2.88
CA HIS A 547 26.37 -17.64 3.56
C HIS A 547 26.88 -19.09 3.51
N LYS A 548 26.19 -19.98 2.78
CA LYS A 548 26.51 -21.41 2.69
C LYS A 548 26.62 -22.11 4.06
N ILE A 549 25.74 -21.74 5.00
CA ILE A 549 25.72 -22.27 6.36
C ILE A 549 24.74 -23.45 6.46
N ASP A 550 25.20 -24.57 7.03
CA ASP A 550 24.32 -25.66 7.44
C ASP A 550 23.70 -25.33 8.79
N ARG A 551 22.46 -24.84 8.79
CA ARG A 551 21.73 -24.45 10.02
C ARG A 551 21.61 -25.57 11.04
N THR A 552 21.61 -26.83 10.62
CA THR A 552 21.45 -27.96 11.57
C THR A 552 22.73 -28.19 12.38
N ARG A 553 23.88 -27.86 11.80
CA ARG A 553 25.21 -28.06 12.41
C ARG A 553 25.80 -26.79 12.98
N GLU A 554 25.42 -25.63 12.43
CA GLU A 554 26.00 -24.32 12.70
C GLU A 554 24.96 -23.31 13.20
N PHE A 555 23.92 -23.76 13.91
CA PHE A 555 22.79 -22.92 14.30
C PHE A 555 23.20 -21.64 15.05
N ASN A 556 24.10 -21.73 16.03
CA ASN A 556 24.56 -20.55 16.79
C ASN A 556 25.29 -19.54 15.90
N ARG A 557 26.15 -20.01 15.00
CA ARG A 557 26.84 -19.15 14.02
C ARG A 557 25.84 -18.48 13.07
N TYR A 558 24.80 -19.21 12.68
CA TYR A 558 23.71 -18.66 11.89
C TYR A 558 22.96 -17.56 12.66
N LEU A 559 22.59 -17.79 13.92
CA LEU A 559 21.91 -16.81 14.77
C LEU A 559 22.73 -15.53 14.96
N ASP A 560 24.06 -15.63 15.03
CA ASP A 560 24.94 -14.47 15.09
C ASP A 560 24.93 -13.67 13.78
N ILE A 561 25.00 -14.36 12.64
CA ILE A 561 24.99 -13.71 11.32
C ILE A 561 23.65 -13.03 11.06
N GLU A 562 22.54 -13.72 11.33
CA GLU A 562 21.20 -13.14 11.21
C GLU A 562 21.05 -11.91 12.10
N LEU A 563 21.51 -11.98 13.36
CA LEU A 563 21.50 -10.85 14.27
C LEU A 563 22.23 -9.63 13.67
N ARG A 564 23.39 -9.81 13.03
CA ARG A 564 24.12 -8.70 12.39
C ARG A 564 23.35 -8.09 11.22
N TYR A 565 22.62 -8.89 10.44
CA TYR A 565 21.75 -8.38 9.37
C TYR A 565 20.59 -7.55 9.92
N HIS A 566 19.90 -8.03 10.96
CA HIS A 566 18.83 -7.27 11.60
C HIS A 566 19.34 -5.99 12.25
N GLN A 567 20.48 -6.04 12.95
CA GLN A 567 21.11 -4.85 13.54
C GLN A 567 21.52 -3.83 12.47
N LEU A 568 22.04 -4.27 11.32
CA LEU A 568 22.38 -3.38 10.22
C LEU A 568 21.15 -2.67 9.65
N ALA A 569 20.06 -3.41 9.41
CA ALA A 569 18.79 -2.83 8.95
C ALA A 569 18.22 -1.84 9.99
N HIS A 570 18.21 -2.23 11.26
CA HIS A 570 17.69 -1.42 12.36
C HIS A 570 18.46 -0.11 12.54
N LYS A 571 19.78 -0.14 12.37
CA LYS A 571 20.64 1.05 12.39
C LYS A 571 20.26 2.09 11.33
N ARG A 572 19.64 1.65 10.24
CA ARG A 572 19.12 2.51 9.16
C ARG A 572 17.62 2.78 9.29
N ARG A 573 17.01 2.42 10.43
CA ARG A 573 15.57 2.53 10.72
C ARG A 573 14.73 1.71 9.74
N GLN A 574 15.27 0.60 9.27
CA GLN A 574 14.63 -0.33 8.36
C GLN A 574 14.37 -1.66 9.07
N THR A 575 13.34 -2.36 8.64
CA THR A 575 13.07 -3.73 9.08
C THR A 575 13.51 -4.69 7.98
N LEU A 576 14.45 -5.57 8.29
CA LEU A 576 14.75 -6.71 7.42
C LEU A 576 13.61 -7.71 7.52
N ASN A 577 12.93 -7.96 6.40
CA ASN A 577 11.81 -8.88 6.36
C ASN A 577 12.09 -10.05 5.41
N VAL A 578 12.35 -11.21 6.00
CA VAL A 578 12.69 -12.44 5.28
C VAL A 578 11.43 -13.25 5.03
N LEU A 579 11.08 -13.47 3.77
CA LEU A 579 9.86 -14.20 3.41
C LEU A 579 9.99 -15.70 3.79
N PRO A 580 9.11 -16.25 4.65
CA PRO A 580 9.26 -17.62 5.16
C PRO A 580 8.72 -18.70 4.20
N TYR A 581 8.22 -18.29 3.03
CA TYR A 581 7.69 -19.17 1.99
C TYR A 581 7.98 -18.62 0.58
N SER A 582 7.75 -19.42 -0.45
CA SER A 582 7.87 -18.99 -1.85
C SER A 582 6.50 -18.79 -2.51
N GLN A 583 6.48 -18.14 -3.68
CA GLN A 583 5.27 -17.98 -4.51
C GLN A 583 4.70 -19.32 -5.01
N SER A 584 5.49 -20.40 -4.95
CA SER A 584 5.05 -21.76 -5.27
C SER A 584 4.44 -22.49 -4.05
N GLY A 585 4.27 -21.81 -2.92
CA GLY A 585 3.79 -22.41 -1.67
C GLY A 585 4.84 -23.24 -0.93
N GLY A 586 6.11 -23.14 -1.32
CA GLY A 586 7.22 -23.84 -0.69
C GLY A 586 7.50 -23.24 0.69
N ILE A 587 7.49 -24.06 1.73
CA ILE A 587 7.71 -23.63 3.10
C ILE A 587 9.21 -23.71 3.42
N TYR A 588 9.81 -22.62 3.84
CA TYR A 588 11.11 -22.67 4.48
C TYR A 588 10.89 -23.12 5.92
N TYR A 589 10.89 -24.44 6.15
CA TYR A 589 10.56 -25.09 7.44
C TYR A 589 11.29 -24.49 8.66
N ASN A 590 12.42 -23.83 8.44
CA ASN A 590 13.23 -23.22 9.48
C ASN A 590 12.82 -21.79 9.85
N TYR A 591 11.83 -21.18 9.16
CA TYR A 591 11.25 -19.85 9.45
C TYR A 591 9.76 -19.94 9.86
N VAL A 592 9.22 -21.15 10.00
CA VAL A 592 7.85 -21.41 10.44
C VAL A 592 7.86 -22.32 11.68
N PRO A 593 6.86 -22.24 12.56
CA PRO A 593 6.77 -23.15 13.70
C PRO A 593 6.60 -24.61 13.25
N LYS A 594 7.04 -25.55 14.08
CA LYS A 594 6.93 -26.98 13.79
C LYS A 594 5.46 -27.41 13.93
N VAL A 595 4.85 -27.84 12.82
CA VAL A 595 3.46 -28.32 12.81
C VAL A 595 3.42 -29.85 12.81
N VAL A 596 2.65 -30.44 13.74
CA VAL A 596 2.37 -31.88 13.78
C VAL A 596 0.97 -32.12 13.20
N ILE A 597 0.89 -32.95 12.17
CA ILE A 597 -0.36 -33.31 11.48
C ILE A 597 -0.60 -34.80 11.66
N GLU A 598 -1.76 -35.16 12.20
CA GLU A 598 -2.22 -36.54 12.39
C GLU A 598 -3.66 -36.67 11.87
N ASP A 599 -3.98 -37.75 11.17
CA ASP A 599 -5.34 -38.03 10.64
C ASP A 599 -5.97 -36.87 9.84
N GLY A 600 -5.14 -36.14 9.10
CA GLY A 600 -5.59 -35.00 8.28
C GLY A 600 -6.00 -33.77 9.10
N LYS A 601 -5.55 -33.65 10.35
CA LYS A 601 -5.78 -32.50 11.22
C LYS A 601 -4.49 -32.02 11.85
N VAL A 602 -4.38 -30.72 12.09
CA VAL A 602 -3.31 -30.16 12.93
C VAL A 602 -3.53 -30.66 14.35
N LYS A 603 -2.56 -31.43 14.87
CA LYS A 603 -2.58 -31.95 16.23
C LYS A 603 -1.96 -30.97 17.22
N SER A 604 -0.83 -30.37 16.83
CA SER A 604 -0.12 -29.36 17.61
C SER A 604 0.75 -28.48 16.71
N ILE A 605 1.07 -27.29 17.23
CA ILE A 605 2.01 -26.34 16.62
C ILE A 605 3.00 -25.95 17.72
N ASP A 606 4.28 -26.21 17.51
CA ASP A 606 5.38 -25.91 18.44
C ASP A 606 6.16 -24.69 17.94
N TRP A 607 6.10 -23.62 18.74
CA TRP A 607 6.72 -22.32 18.46
C TRP A 607 8.10 -22.17 19.09
N SER A 608 8.59 -23.10 19.91
CA SER A 608 9.80 -22.89 20.70
C SER A 608 11.05 -22.57 19.86
N SER A 609 11.21 -23.21 18.70
CA SER A 609 12.30 -22.92 17.77
C SER A 609 12.18 -21.53 17.13
N TRP A 610 10.97 -21.13 16.77
CA TRP A 610 10.67 -19.82 16.21
C TRP A 610 10.90 -18.72 17.26
N ASP A 611 10.43 -18.91 18.49
CA ASP A 611 10.62 -17.96 19.60
C ASP A 611 12.11 -17.79 19.94
N THR A 612 12.89 -18.88 19.90
CA THR A 612 14.34 -18.84 20.15
C THR A 612 15.08 -18.00 19.11
N GLU A 613 14.67 -18.07 17.85
CA GLU A 613 15.32 -17.36 16.75
C GLU A 613 14.89 -15.89 16.67
N PHE A 614 13.57 -15.66 16.68
CA PHE A 614 12.97 -14.37 16.34
C PHE A 614 12.51 -13.55 17.55
N GLY A 615 12.30 -14.16 18.71
CA GLY A 615 11.74 -13.47 19.89
C GLY A 615 12.50 -12.20 20.27
N ARG A 616 13.83 -12.25 20.19
CA ARG A 616 14.73 -11.12 20.47
C ARG A 616 14.56 -9.90 19.55
N TYR A 617 14.05 -10.08 18.34
CA TYR A 617 13.77 -8.97 17.43
C TYR A 617 12.43 -8.31 17.76
N LEU A 618 11.47 -9.10 18.28
CA LEU A 618 10.11 -8.69 18.59
C LEU A 618 9.98 -8.02 19.97
N ASP A 619 10.88 -8.34 20.90
CA ASP A 619 10.97 -7.69 22.20
C ASP A 619 12.00 -6.54 22.24
N GLY A 620 12.85 -6.42 21.22
CA GLY A 620 13.86 -5.37 21.08
C GLY A 620 15.21 -5.69 21.72
N SER A 621 15.36 -6.84 22.39
CA SER A 621 16.61 -7.24 23.05
C SER A 621 17.77 -7.46 22.07
N ALA A 622 17.49 -7.75 20.79
CA ALA A 622 18.50 -7.81 19.74
C ALA A 622 19.21 -6.47 19.48
N PHE A 623 18.60 -5.36 19.88
CA PHE A 623 19.04 -4.00 19.56
C PHE A 623 19.56 -3.26 20.81
N THR A 624 20.32 -3.95 21.66
CA THR A 624 20.93 -3.35 22.86
C THR A 624 22.46 -3.41 22.84
N ARG A 625 23.10 -2.63 23.71
CA ARG A 625 24.56 -2.62 23.87
C ARG A 625 25.11 -3.97 24.28
N GLU A 626 24.39 -4.72 25.10
CA GLU A 626 24.76 -6.07 25.52
C GLU A 626 24.86 -7.03 24.32
N MET A 627 24.03 -6.82 23.28
CA MET A 627 24.06 -7.58 22.03
C MET A 627 25.00 -6.96 20.96
N GLY A 628 25.78 -5.95 21.34
CA GLY A 628 26.72 -5.25 20.45
C GLY A 628 26.06 -4.22 19.53
N TYR A 629 24.83 -3.79 19.82
CA TYR A 629 24.14 -2.75 19.08
C TYR A 629 24.27 -1.38 19.76
N TYR A 630 24.40 -0.34 18.93
CA TYR A 630 24.28 1.05 19.32
C TYR A 630 23.79 1.83 18.11
N GLY A 631 22.90 2.79 18.30
CA GLY A 631 22.34 3.54 17.18
C GLY A 631 20.87 3.91 17.38
N PRO A 632 20.22 4.34 16.29
CA PRO A 632 18.78 4.60 16.28
C PRO A 632 17.97 3.41 16.79
N GLY A 633 16.93 3.63 17.60
CA GLY A 633 16.05 2.54 18.02
C GLY A 633 16.69 1.54 19.00
N GLU A 634 17.70 1.96 19.79
CA GLU A 634 18.28 1.12 20.85
C GLU A 634 17.18 0.64 21.82
N GLY A 635 17.07 -0.67 21.99
CA GLY A 635 16.03 -1.34 22.79
C GLY A 635 14.63 -1.33 22.19
N VAL A 636 14.45 -0.87 20.95
CA VAL A 636 13.16 -0.84 20.25
C VAL A 636 13.02 -2.04 19.32
N PRO A 637 11.92 -2.82 19.38
CA PRO A 637 11.70 -3.96 18.50
C PRO A 637 11.52 -3.55 17.03
N VAL A 638 11.57 -4.55 16.13
CA VAL A 638 11.20 -4.35 14.73
C VAL A 638 9.75 -3.84 14.61
N ALA A 639 9.48 -2.96 13.64
CA ALA A 639 8.17 -2.34 13.48
C ALA A 639 7.12 -3.33 12.93
N HIS A 640 7.57 -4.27 12.08
CA HIS A 640 6.74 -5.28 11.43
C HIS A 640 7.56 -6.56 11.18
N PHE A 641 6.89 -7.64 10.79
CA PHE A 641 7.53 -8.95 10.53
C PHE A 641 6.62 -9.85 9.68
N TYR A 642 7.18 -10.64 8.76
CA TYR A 642 6.43 -11.64 8.01
C TYR A 642 6.01 -12.79 8.92
N LEU A 643 4.70 -12.99 9.04
CA LEU A 643 4.16 -14.17 9.68
C LEU A 643 4.28 -15.39 8.76
N PRO A 644 4.36 -16.62 9.32
CA PRO A 644 4.43 -17.86 8.54
C PRO A 644 3.12 -18.19 7.79
N PHE A 645 2.12 -17.32 7.85
CA PHE A 645 0.79 -17.54 7.31
C PHE A 645 0.78 -17.33 5.79
N HIS A 646 0.40 -18.40 5.09
CA HIS A 646 0.19 -18.46 3.65
C HIS A 646 -0.76 -19.61 3.32
N GLU A 647 -1.15 -19.79 2.07
CA GLU A 647 -2.16 -20.75 1.65
C GLU A 647 -1.80 -22.23 1.91
N ASN A 648 -0.51 -22.54 2.11
CA ASN A 648 -0.03 -23.88 2.47
C ASN A 648 0.28 -24.06 3.96
N TRP A 649 -0.03 -23.08 4.81
CA TRP A 649 0.07 -23.16 6.26
C TRP A 649 -1.32 -23.13 6.92
N PRO A 650 -1.55 -23.89 8.01
CA PRO A 650 -0.62 -24.81 8.68
C PRO A 650 -0.50 -26.17 7.97
N MET A 651 -1.26 -26.39 6.89
CA MET A 651 -1.30 -27.65 6.17
C MET A 651 -1.22 -27.40 4.66
N PRO A 652 -0.40 -28.17 3.91
CA PRO A 652 -0.31 -28.02 2.46
C PRO A 652 -1.67 -28.18 1.79
N ILE A 653 -2.06 -27.21 0.99
CA ILE A 653 -3.36 -27.19 0.31
C ILE A 653 -3.49 -28.41 -0.61
N GLU A 654 -2.41 -28.77 -1.30
CA GLU A 654 -2.35 -29.91 -2.23
C GLU A 654 -2.73 -31.24 -1.57
N LYS A 655 -2.36 -31.44 -0.30
CA LYS A 655 -2.53 -32.73 0.38
C LYS A 655 -3.86 -32.84 1.14
N TYR A 656 -4.38 -31.73 1.64
CA TYR A 656 -5.47 -31.76 2.61
C TYR A 656 -6.72 -30.99 2.18
N TYR A 657 -6.62 -30.15 1.16
CA TYR A 657 -7.76 -29.38 0.68
C TYR A 657 -8.59 -30.20 -0.31
N LYS A 658 -9.81 -30.57 0.10
CA LYS A 658 -10.79 -31.15 -0.82
C LYS A 658 -11.54 -30.01 -1.53
N LEU A 659 -11.24 -29.81 -2.81
CA LEU A 659 -11.93 -28.81 -3.63
C LEU A 659 -13.42 -29.12 -3.76
N ALA A 660 -14.26 -28.10 -3.58
CA ALA A 660 -15.66 -28.10 -3.98
C ALA A 660 -15.84 -27.40 -5.35
N GLY A 661 -16.88 -27.73 -6.11
CA GLY A 661 -17.19 -27.10 -7.40
C GLY A 661 -16.50 -27.74 -8.62
N TYR A 662 -15.98 -26.93 -9.56
CA TYR A 662 -15.45 -27.40 -10.87
C TYR A 662 -14.28 -28.40 -10.77
N PHE A 663 -13.60 -28.44 -9.62
CA PHE A 663 -12.50 -29.37 -9.32
C PHE A 663 -12.91 -30.49 -8.35
N ALA A 664 -14.20 -30.59 -8.00
CA ALA A 664 -14.71 -31.71 -7.23
C ALA A 664 -14.55 -33.02 -8.05
N GLY A 665 -13.92 -34.02 -7.45
CA GLY A 665 -13.73 -35.35 -8.07
C GLY A 665 -12.33 -35.66 -8.61
N CYS A 666 -11.32 -34.83 -8.38
CA CYS A 666 -9.93 -35.26 -8.57
C CYS A 666 -9.60 -36.33 -7.51
N SER A 667 -9.28 -37.55 -7.96
CA SER A 667 -8.91 -38.66 -7.08
C SER A 667 -7.46 -38.59 -6.59
N ASP A 668 -6.61 -37.80 -7.27
CA ASP A 668 -5.22 -37.59 -6.91
C ASP A 668 -4.66 -36.25 -7.46
N ASN A 669 -3.44 -35.92 -7.02
CA ASN A 669 -2.71 -34.69 -7.35
C ASN A 669 -2.30 -34.61 -8.83
N THR A 670 -2.16 -35.74 -9.52
CA THR A 670 -1.75 -35.77 -10.94
C THR A 670 -2.90 -35.31 -11.82
N GLU A 671 -4.12 -35.76 -11.53
CA GLU A 671 -5.34 -35.32 -12.21
C GLU A 671 -5.62 -33.83 -11.94
N PHE A 672 -5.35 -33.36 -10.72
CA PHE A 672 -5.47 -31.94 -10.34
C PHE A 672 -4.49 -31.06 -11.11
N MET A 673 -3.18 -31.37 -11.07
CA MET A 673 -2.16 -30.58 -11.78
C MET A 673 -2.35 -30.64 -13.29
N LYS A 674 -2.75 -31.78 -13.85
CA LYS A 674 -3.13 -31.87 -15.27
C LYS A 674 -4.31 -30.97 -15.62
N ARG A 675 -5.30 -30.83 -14.74
CA ARG A 675 -6.46 -29.95 -14.96
C ARG A 675 -6.11 -28.48 -14.78
N ILE A 676 -5.23 -28.12 -13.84
CA ILE A 676 -4.69 -26.76 -13.71
C ILE A 676 -3.84 -26.40 -14.93
N ILE A 677 -2.91 -27.26 -15.34
CA ILE A 677 -2.08 -27.05 -16.53
C ILE A 677 -2.97 -26.93 -17.77
N LYS A 678 -3.94 -27.83 -17.96
CA LYS A 678 -4.89 -27.77 -19.08
C LYS A 678 -5.86 -26.58 -19.00
N PHE A 679 -6.09 -26.02 -17.82
CA PHE A 679 -6.84 -24.77 -17.64
C PHE A 679 -5.95 -23.57 -17.98
N ALA A 680 -4.70 -23.55 -17.54
CA ALA A 680 -3.70 -22.53 -17.84
C ALA A 680 -3.32 -22.51 -19.33
N GLU A 681 -3.22 -23.67 -19.98
CA GLU A 681 -2.99 -23.82 -21.43
C GLU A 681 -4.19 -23.39 -22.28
N LYS A 682 -5.39 -23.36 -21.68
CA LYS A 682 -6.63 -22.90 -22.34
C LYS A 682 -7.02 -21.48 -21.94
N ALA A 683 -6.35 -20.90 -20.96
CA ALA A 683 -6.43 -19.48 -20.69
C ALA A 683 -5.63 -18.77 -21.80
N PRO A 684 -6.20 -17.77 -22.50
CA PRO A 684 -5.41 -16.98 -23.43
C PRO A 684 -4.29 -16.27 -22.65
N GLN A 685 -3.08 -16.26 -23.21
CA GLN A 685 -1.95 -15.46 -22.70
C GLN A 685 -2.32 -13.99 -22.54
#